data_AF-A4I2N8-F1
#
_entry.id   AF-A4I2N8-F1
#
_cell.length_a   1.000
_cell.length_b   1.000
_cell.length_c   1.000
_cell.angle_alpha   90.00
_cell.angle_beta   90.00
_cell.angle_gamma   90.00
#
_symmetry.space_group_name_H-M   'P 1'
#
loop_
_entity.id
_entity.type
_entity.pdbx_description
1 polymer ?
#
loop_
_entity_poly.entity_id
_entity_poly.type
_entity_poly.pdbx_seq_one_letter_code
_entity_poly.pdbx_strand_id
1 'polypeptide(L)'
;MTGVPSESLNLLRNNLLRFIFENASVLRGAHWLNVARALLNFPREFSELRNFVRDYPAIEKEVRSALDVSRDRTVAPSSHDAAAPCAVNCETVGAAAMQCVFQYAEQRSAIPDVEVESPVSAEFPFDLSYGDLVKLLPLLDQFPCMTSAQKAQQRAELVLQVMCANVHRLRLQDLVAALQVLRRIQPSATTTAAVETIAHEAGNRLTVSSAEEVLGAISFRTVAQLAAALAALRVTRCDGFVTFVTTRNDIFPSSLTVDTALSFINALAALKMTRSSLCHGALESILRGVLNFYRQQLRNGPLLDAFPIFVARMLRGCVLLDYIPPAPILKSLLGSAEAPLRMSEEVHGAGGVLVFDLSRSLSHFLKQARTTAPERERDLWDNGVVRVALPLAVACTEDTVHAMESYRQTSSSSHTAVSWRSTVEMLALFIDPQMNSTDRGTMVQRLLEVFSEVEALLRAAATATRAHLEQCSRHIHHADEARQRSRQTPFNANCNMHFLSALLIFEYVIFHANTQAGRLLSSMASQPTTSVRDDAEKDMATLAGLKDQYCEFLGAPISESVADTPMHIVRRIFECPLSGPVAGSAAAPSTVALLEKRDAVEITTTLPFALSLVMDPGPVNEFFTERCMSIMVGDAEDAH
;
A
#
# COMPACT_ATOMS: atom_id res chain seq x y z
N MET A 1 -11.57 -38.09 -19.10
CA MET A 1 -10.82 -37.93 -17.84
C MET A 1 -10.75 -39.30 -17.17
N THR A 2 -9.60 -39.97 -17.26
CA THR A 2 -9.39 -41.28 -16.62
C THR A 2 -9.40 -41.08 -15.11
N GLY A 3 -10.46 -41.54 -14.45
CA GLY A 3 -10.56 -41.49 -13.00
C GLY A 3 -9.35 -42.16 -12.38
N VAL A 4 -8.70 -41.47 -11.46
CA VAL A 4 -7.60 -42.03 -10.68
C VAL A 4 -8.13 -43.30 -9.98
N PRO A 5 -7.43 -44.45 -10.04
CA PRO A 5 -7.91 -45.69 -9.42
C PRO A 5 -7.90 -45.56 -7.89
N SER A 6 -9.02 -45.08 -7.35
CA SER A 6 -9.22 -44.74 -5.94
C SER A 6 -8.87 -45.88 -5.00
N GLU A 7 -9.25 -47.11 -5.36
CA GLU A 7 -8.95 -48.32 -4.57
C GLU A 7 -7.46 -48.60 -4.47
N SER A 8 -6.72 -48.46 -5.57
CA SER A 8 -5.26 -48.70 -5.59
C SER A 8 -4.52 -47.66 -4.76
N LEU A 9 -4.94 -46.39 -4.82
CA LEU A 9 -4.37 -45.33 -3.99
C LEU A 9 -4.67 -45.53 -2.50
N ASN A 10 -5.91 -45.88 -2.16
CA ASN A 10 -6.29 -46.18 -0.79
C ASN A 10 -5.50 -47.37 -0.24
N LEU A 11 -5.34 -48.43 -1.03
CA LEU A 11 -4.55 -49.60 -0.64
C LEU A 11 -3.08 -49.25 -0.42
N LEU A 12 -2.47 -48.50 -1.33
CA LEU A 12 -1.08 -48.07 -1.19
C LEU A 12 -0.87 -47.20 0.05
N ARG A 13 -1.71 -46.18 0.25
CA ARG A 13 -1.69 -45.31 1.45
C ARG A 13 -1.81 -46.13 2.72
N ASN A 14 -2.77 -47.05 2.77
CA ASN A 14 -3.02 -47.91 3.94
C ASN A 14 -1.82 -48.82 4.25
N ASN A 15 -1.22 -49.42 3.23
CA ASN A 15 -0.04 -50.27 3.41
C ASN A 15 1.17 -49.47 3.90
N LEU A 16 1.37 -48.24 3.39
CA LEU A 16 2.42 -47.36 3.86
C LEU A 16 2.19 -46.92 5.32
N LEU A 17 0.97 -46.52 5.68
CA LEU A 17 0.61 -46.16 7.05
C LEU A 17 0.83 -47.34 7.99
N ARG A 18 0.36 -48.54 7.62
CA ARG A 18 0.59 -49.75 8.41
C ARG A 18 2.08 -49.99 8.64
N PHE A 19 2.88 -49.93 7.58
CA PHE A 19 4.33 -50.10 7.68
C PHE A 19 4.97 -49.06 8.62
N ILE A 20 4.57 -47.80 8.52
CA ILE A 20 5.06 -46.70 9.37
C ILE A 20 4.78 -46.99 10.85
N PHE A 21 3.55 -47.36 11.19
CA PHE A 21 3.16 -47.60 12.59
C PHE A 21 3.69 -48.92 13.16
N GLU A 22 3.75 -50.00 12.36
CA GLU A 22 4.40 -51.25 12.76
C GLU A 22 5.90 -51.07 13.04
N ASN A 23 6.53 -50.09 12.40
CA ASN A 23 7.96 -49.77 12.55
C ASN A 23 8.19 -48.45 13.31
N ALA A 24 7.22 -47.98 14.10
CA ALA A 24 7.29 -46.68 14.78
C ALA A 24 8.57 -46.50 15.63
N SER A 25 9.11 -47.59 16.19
CA SER A 25 10.31 -47.59 17.03
C SER A 25 11.61 -47.21 16.32
N VAL A 26 11.69 -47.36 15.00
CA VAL A 26 12.88 -46.97 14.20
C VAL A 26 12.74 -45.59 13.56
N LEU A 27 11.55 -44.98 13.65
CA LEU A 27 11.26 -43.69 13.04
C LEU A 27 11.73 -42.53 13.91
N ARG A 28 12.69 -41.75 13.38
CA ARG A 28 13.12 -40.45 13.92
C ARG A 28 12.12 -39.32 13.71
N GLY A 29 12.25 -38.23 14.46
CA GLY A 29 11.38 -37.04 14.37
C GLY A 29 11.22 -36.47 12.96
N ALA A 30 12.28 -36.47 12.14
CA ALA A 30 12.18 -36.05 10.73
C ALA A 30 11.25 -36.93 9.87
N HIS A 31 11.13 -38.23 10.19
CA HIS A 31 10.18 -39.12 9.51
C HIS A 31 8.75 -38.78 9.90
N TRP A 32 8.47 -38.61 11.19
CA TRP A 32 7.16 -38.21 11.70
C TRP A 32 6.69 -36.87 11.11
N LEU A 33 7.61 -35.91 10.99
CA LEU A 33 7.35 -34.64 10.31
C LEU A 33 6.93 -34.84 8.85
N ASN A 34 7.62 -35.71 8.10
CA ASN A 34 7.26 -36.00 6.71
C ASN A 34 5.91 -36.72 6.59
N VAL A 35 5.60 -37.63 7.53
CA VAL A 35 4.29 -38.29 7.60
C VAL A 35 3.18 -37.26 7.82
N ALA A 36 3.33 -36.37 8.81
CA ALA A 36 2.38 -35.30 9.06
C ALA A 36 2.13 -34.43 7.83
N ARG A 37 3.21 -33.99 7.14
CA ARG A 37 3.11 -33.19 5.92
C ARG A 37 2.43 -33.94 4.77
N ALA A 38 2.74 -35.22 4.59
CA ALA A 38 2.16 -36.02 3.52
C ALA A 38 0.65 -36.21 3.72
N LEU A 39 0.21 -36.45 4.96
CA LEU A 39 -1.20 -36.65 5.29
C LEU A 39 -2.02 -35.37 5.23
N LEU A 40 -1.42 -34.23 5.62
CA LEU A 40 -2.06 -32.93 5.53
C LEU A 40 -2.34 -32.50 4.07
N ASN A 41 -1.42 -32.82 3.17
CA ASN A 41 -1.57 -32.52 1.73
C ASN A 41 -2.29 -33.63 0.96
N PHE A 42 -2.80 -34.67 1.65
CA PHE A 42 -3.49 -35.76 0.98
C PHE A 42 -4.87 -35.31 0.46
N PRO A 43 -5.32 -35.75 -0.73
CA PRO A 43 -6.60 -35.32 -1.26
C PRO A 43 -7.75 -35.65 -0.30
N ARG A 44 -8.66 -34.68 -0.08
CA ARG A 44 -9.77 -34.81 0.89
C ARG A 44 -10.67 -36.01 0.63
N GLU A 45 -10.87 -36.36 -0.64
CA GLU A 45 -11.62 -37.55 -1.10
C GLU A 45 -11.00 -38.88 -0.62
N PHE A 46 -9.71 -38.86 -0.27
CA PHE A 46 -8.99 -39.99 0.34
C PHE A 46 -8.54 -39.66 1.77
N SER A 47 -9.29 -38.81 2.50
CA SER A 47 -9.00 -38.54 3.92
C SER A 47 -9.55 -39.62 4.85
N GLU A 48 -10.58 -40.37 4.41
CA GLU A 48 -11.23 -41.40 5.21
C GLU A 48 -10.35 -42.64 5.36
N LEU A 49 -10.14 -43.05 6.61
CA LEU A 49 -9.37 -44.24 6.99
C LEU A 49 -10.26 -45.36 7.57
N ARG A 50 -11.58 -45.31 7.40
CA ARG A 50 -12.51 -46.30 7.99
C ARG A 50 -12.17 -47.74 7.64
N ASN A 51 -11.91 -48.01 6.36
CA ASN A 51 -11.48 -49.35 5.91
C ASN A 51 -10.13 -49.74 6.50
N PHE A 52 -9.20 -48.77 6.62
CA PHE A 52 -7.90 -49.02 7.22
C PHE A 52 -7.98 -49.37 8.70
N VAL A 53 -8.82 -48.66 9.47
CA VAL A 53 -9.06 -48.94 10.89
C VAL A 53 -9.67 -50.34 11.07
N ARG A 54 -10.56 -50.77 10.17
CA ARG A 54 -11.09 -52.14 10.20
C ARG A 54 -9.99 -53.19 9.98
N ASP A 55 -9.10 -52.94 9.02
CA ASP A 55 -8.08 -53.91 8.61
C ASP A 55 -6.83 -53.86 9.53
N TYR A 56 -6.59 -52.74 10.21
CA TYR A 56 -5.52 -52.53 11.19
C TYR A 56 -6.05 -51.72 12.40
N PRO A 57 -6.79 -52.33 13.33
CA PRO A 57 -7.42 -51.62 14.47
C PRO A 57 -6.44 -50.96 15.44
N ALA A 58 -5.17 -51.38 15.43
CA ALA A 58 -4.12 -50.84 16.30
C ALA A 58 -3.89 -49.34 16.08
N ILE A 59 -4.03 -48.83 14.84
CA ILE A 59 -3.84 -47.40 14.58
C ILE A 59 -4.83 -46.53 15.36
N GLU A 60 -6.06 -47.00 15.55
CA GLU A 60 -7.06 -46.24 16.29
C GLU A 60 -6.67 -46.10 17.78
N LYS A 61 -6.04 -47.14 18.34
CA LYS A 61 -5.50 -47.08 19.70
C LYS A 61 -4.30 -46.13 19.77
N GLU A 62 -3.39 -46.19 18.80
CA GLU A 62 -2.17 -45.37 18.76
C GLU A 62 -2.50 -43.88 18.56
N VAL A 63 -3.38 -43.54 17.63
CA VAL A 63 -3.83 -42.16 17.38
C VAL A 63 -4.56 -41.59 18.59
N ARG A 64 -5.46 -42.36 19.21
CA ARG A 64 -6.15 -41.92 20.43
C ARG A 64 -5.20 -41.74 21.60
N SER A 65 -4.23 -42.65 21.75
CA SER A 65 -3.20 -42.56 22.79
C SER A 65 -2.28 -41.36 22.60
N ALA A 66 -1.94 -41.00 21.37
CA ALA A 66 -1.10 -39.84 21.10
C ALA A 66 -1.86 -38.52 21.37
N LEU A 67 -3.13 -38.43 20.97
CA LEU A 67 -3.90 -37.19 21.08
C LEU A 67 -4.54 -36.95 22.46
N ASP A 68 -4.35 -37.83 23.45
CA ASP A 68 -5.00 -37.78 24.77
C ASP A 68 -6.53 -37.57 24.70
N VAL A 69 -7.17 -38.06 23.63
CA VAL A 69 -8.62 -37.92 23.47
C VAL A 69 -9.29 -38.90 24.43
N SER A 70 -9.86 -38.36 25.51
CA SER A 70 -10.69 -39.12 26.45
C SER A 70 -11.73 -39.95 25.69
N ARG A 71 -11.89 -41.22 26.10
CA ARG A 71 -12.85 -42.18 25.51
C ARG A 71 -14.28 -41.65 25.44
N ASP A 72 -14.64 -40.65 26.24
CA ASP A 72 -16.03 -40.26 26.49
C ASP A 72 -16.68 -39.36 25.45
N ARG A 73 -16.02 -39.02 24.33
CA ARG A 73 -16.69 -38.33 23.21
C ARG A 73 -17.39 -39.25 22.21
N THR A 74 -17.34 -40.57 22.38
CA THR A 74 -18.28 -41.45 21.67
C THR A 74 -19.64 -41.36 22.33
N VAL A 75 -20.48 -40.48 21.77
CA VAL A 75 -21.94 -40.59 21.82
C VAL A 75 -22.30 -42.06 21.64
N ALA A 76 -23.09 -42.58 22.58
CA ALA A 76 -23.52 -43.96 22.64
C ALA A 76 -24.00 -44.44 21.24
N PRO A 77 -23.53 -45.60 20.74
CA PRO A 77 -23.98 -46.13 19.47
C PRO A 77 -25.39 -46.73 19.67
N SER A 78 -26.40 -45.88 19.67
CA SER A 78 -27.77 -46.29 19.36
C SER A 78 -27.89 -46.44 17.85
N SER A 79 -28.33 -47.62 17.44
CA SER A 79 -28.90 -47.96 16.13
C SER A 79 -28.04 -47.75 14.89
N HIS A 80 -27.80 -48.86 14.19
CA HIS A 80 -27.60 -48.98 12.75
C HIS A 80 -27.93 -47.71 11.96
N ASP A 81 -26.94 -46.86 11.69
CA ASP A 81 -26.99 -46.00 10.52
C ASP A 81 -25.58 -45.59 10.09
N ALA A 82 -25.32 -45.83 8.81
CA ALA A 82 -24.07 -45.60 8.13
C ALA A 82 -23.81 -44.10 7.96
N ALA A 83 -23.40 -43.39 9.02
CA ALA A 83 -22.92 -42.01 8.89
C ALA A 83 -22.05 -41.49 10.06
N ALA A 84 -21.65 -42.32 11.04
CA ALA A 84 -20.72 -41.84 12.07
C ALA A 84 -19.35 -41.53 11.42
N PRO A 85 -18.85 -40.28 11.45
CA PRO A 85 -17.53 -39.97 10.90
C PRO A 85 -16.49 -40.85 11.60
N CYS A 86 -15.66 -41.54 10.83
CA CYS A 86 -14.60 -42.36 11.39
C CYS A 86 -13.73 -41.48 12.29
N ALA A 87 -13.56 -41.86 13.56
CA ALA A 87 -12.79 -41.10 14.54
C ALA A 87 -11.31 -40.91 14.12
N VAL A 88 -10.84 -41.70 13.15
CA VAL A 88 -9.49 -41.65 12.61
C VAL A 88 -9.56 -41.38 11.10
N ASN A 89 -8.94 -40.28 10.71
CA ASN A 89 -8.76 -39.83 9.33
C ASN A 89 -7.31 -39.35 9.12
N CYS A 90 -6.93 -38.98 7.89
CA CYS A 90 -5.59 -38.48 7.60
C CYS A 90 -5.16 -37.31 8.51
N GLU A 91 -6.07 -36.41 8.90
CA GLU A 91 -5.78 -35.28 9.79
C GLU A 91 -5.40 -35.76 11.20
N THR A 92 -6.19 -36.66 11.80
CA THR A 92 -5.90 -37.22 13.14
C THR A 92 -4.61 -38.03 13.17
N VAL A 93 -4.29 -38.78 12.11
CA VAL A 93 -3.03 -39.51 11.99
C VAL A 93 -1.86 -38.54 11.82
N GLY A 94 -2.04 -37.47 11.04
CA GLY A 94 -1.05 -36.40 10.92
C GLY A 94 -0.81 -35.67 12.24
N ALA A 95 -1.87 -35.42 13.02
CA ALA A 95 -1.79 -34.84 14.34
C ALA A 95 -1.07 -35.76 15.35
N ALA A 96 -1.33 -37.07 15.30
CA ALA A 96 -0.60 -38.06 16.10
C ALA A 96 0.90 -38.10 15.72
N ALA A 97 1.23 -38.03 14.43
CA ALA A 97 2.61 -37.93 13.98
C ALA A 97 3.30 -36.64 14.49
N MET A 98 2.60 -35.50 14.46
CA MET A 98 3.11 -34.25 15.05
C MET A 98 3.31 -34.35 16.56
N GLN A 99 2.42 -35.04 17.27
CA GLN A 99 2.57 -35.28 18.70
C GLN A 99 3.84 -36.07 19.00
N CYS A 100 4.17 -37.10 18.22
CA CYS A 100 5.42 -37.87 18.41
C CYS A 100 6.67 -36.97 18.31
N VAL A 101 6.67 -35.96 17.43
CA VAL A 101 7.78 -35.00 17.31
C VAL A 101 7.95 -34.18 18.58
N PHE A 102 6.86 -33.65 19.15
CA PHE A 102 6.92 -32.83 20.36
C PHE A 102 7.11 -33.65 21.63
N GLN A 103 6.58 -34.87 21.69
CA GLN A 103 6.73 -35.75 22.85
C GLN A 103 8.20 -36.01 23.17
N TYR A 104 9.04 -36.23 22.13
CA TYR A 104 10.48 -36.38 22.32
C TYR A 104 11.12 -35.13 22.96
N ALA A 105 10.77 -33.93 22.49
CA ALA A 105 11.29 -32.67 23.01
C ALA A 105 10.80 -32.37 24.43
N GLU A 106 9.51 -32.56 24.70
CA GLU A 106 8.86 -32.33 25.99
C GLU A 106 9.37 -33.31 27.06
N GLN A 107 9.55 -34.59 26.72
CA GLN A 107 10.08 -35.59 27.65
C GLN A 107 11.56 -35.36 27.96
N ARG A 108 12.37 -34.92 26.98
CA ARG A 108 13.79 -34.62 27.19
C ARG A 108 13.99 -33.40 28.10
N SER A 109 13.12 -32.39 28.03
CA SER A 109 13.14 -31.26 28.96
C SER A 109 12.75 -31.61 30.40
N ALA A 110 12.10 -32.75 30.63
CA ALA A 110 11.70 -33.20 31.98
C ALA A 110 12.77 -34.06 32.68
N ILE A 111 13.81 -34.50 31.96
CA ILE A 111 14.92 -35.28 32.54
C ILE A 111 15.91 -34.27 33.15
N PRO A 112 16.08 -34.21 34.48
CA PRO A 112 17.09 -33.35 35.10
C PRO A 112 18.48 -33.77 34.58
N ASP A 113 19.36 -32.80 34.36
CA ASP A 113 20.74 -32.98 33.87
C ASP A 113 21.49 -34.07 34.67
N VAL A 114 21.44 -35.31 34.17
CA VAL A 114 22.32 -36.39 34.61
C VAL A 114 23.48 -36.43 33.64
N GLU A 115 24.69 -36.36 34.19
CA GLU A 115 25.99 -36.41 33.52
C GLU A 115 26.10 -37.60 32.53
N VAL A 116 25.60 -37.42 31.30
CA VAL A 116 25.76 -38.40 30.22
C VAL A 116 26.69 -37.81 29.16
N GLU A 117 27.88 -38.41 29.07
CA GLU A 117 29.03 -38.09 28.20
C GLU A 117 28.77 -38.21 26.68
N SER A 118 27.54 -37.98 26.21
CA SER A 118 27.23 -37.91 24.78
C SER A 118 27.23 -36.45 24.32
N PRO A 119 28.14 -36.03 23.40
CA PRO A 119 28.23 -34.65 22.94
C PRO A 119 27.14 -34.29 21.91
N VAL A 120 26.03 -35.03 21.84
CA VAL A 120 24.83 -34.56 21.13
C VAL A 120 24.13 -33.54 22.04
N SER A 121 24.75 -32.35 22.09
CA SER A 121 24.49 -31.16 22.89
C SER A 121 23.11 -31.10 23.55
N ALA A 122 23.10 -30.92 24.87
CA ALA A 122 21.93 -30.57 25.69
C ALA A 122 21.06 -29.42 25.11
N GLU A 123 21.60 -28.63 24.17
CA GLU A 123 20.95 -27.49 23.52
C GLU A 123 19.83 -27.84 22.51
N PHE A 124 19.73 -29.07 22.01
CA PHE A 124 18.78 -29.41 20.94
C PHE A 124 17.76 -30.48 21.37
N PRO A 125 16.52 -30.09 21.75
CA PRO A 125 15.56 -31.01 22.32
C PRO A 125 14.85 -31.90 21.28
N PHE A 126 14.92 -31.59 19.98
CA PHE A 126 14.20 -32.34 18.95
C PHE A 126 15.06 -33.41 18.26
N ASP A 127 14.45 -34.50 17.78
CA ASP A 127 15.11 -35.52 16.94
C ASP A 127 14.93 -35.22 15.44
N LEU A 128 15.46 -34.07 14.99
CA LEU A 128 15.33 -33.56 13.61
C LEU A 128 16.49 -32.64 13.24
N SER A 129 16.63 -32.28 11.96
CA SER A 129 17.68 -31.35 11.54
C SER A 129 17.30 -29.89 11.83
N TYR A 130 18.27 -28.98 11.96
CA TYR A 130 17.97 -27.55 12.17
C TYR A 130 17.02 -26.97 11.11
N GLY A 131 17.19 -27.33 9.83
CA GLY A 131 16.28 -26.90 8.76
C GLY A 131 14.87 -27.50 8.85
N ASP A 132 14.69 -28.62 9.56
CA ASP A 132 13.37 -29.20 9.80
C ASP A 132 12.56 -28.45 10.87
N LEU A 133 13.21 -27.72 11.79
CA LEU A 133 12.51 -26.88 12.78
C LEU A 133 11.59 -25.86 12.10
N VAL A 134 12.08 -25.25 11.02
CA VAL A 134 11.35 -24.25 10.23
C VAL A 134 10.03 -24.81 9.69
N LYS A 135 9.98 -26.11 9.42
CA LYS A 135 8.81 -26.80 8.87
C LYS A 135 7.77 -27.13 9.94
N LEU A 136 8.11 -27.11 11.23
CA LEU A 136 7.18 -27.39 12.33
C LEU A 136 6.17 -26.27 12.53
N LEU A 137 6.65 -25.02 12.51
CA LEU A 137 5.86 -23.82 12.76
C LEU A 137 4.55 -23.76 11.93
N PRO A 138 4.56 -23.91 10.59
CA PRO A 138 3.31 -23.84 9.82
C PRO A 138 2.40 -25.04 10.07
N LEU A 139 2.90 -26.17 10.56
CA LEU A 139 2.10 -27.36 10.83
C LEU A 139 1.33 -27.25 12.15
N LEU A 140 1.82 -26.48 13.12
CA LEU A 140 1.14 -26.26 14.40
C LEU A 140 -0.27 -25.68 14.21
N ASP A 141 -0.43 -24.73 13.29
CA ASP A 141 -1.72 -24.11 12.98
C ASP A 141 -2.63 -24.98 12.10
N GLN A 142 -2.07 -25.96 11.39
CA GLN A 142 -2.80 -26.78 10.42
C GLN A 142 -3.42 -28.05 11.02
N PHE A 143 -3.07 -28.41 12.26
CA PHE A 143 -3.67 -29.53 13.00
C PHE A 143 -4.42 -29.03 14.25
N PRO A 144 -5.62 -28.44 14.10
CA PRO A 144 -6.38 -27.91 15.23
C PRO A 144 -6.80 -28.99 16.24
N CYS A 145 -6.89 -30.25 15.81
CA CYS A 145 -7.21 -31.39 16.67
C CYS A 145 -6.06 -31.83 17.60
N MET A 146 -4.83 -31.34 17.39
CA MET A 146 -3.66 -31.82 18.12
C MET A 146 -3.61 -31.31 19.57
N THR A 147 -3.97 -30.04 19.81
CA THR A 147 -3.77 -29.38 21.11
C THR A 147 -4.72 -28.19 21.30
N SER A 148 -4.94 -27.77 22.55
CA SER A 148 -5.58 -26.46 22.82
C SER A 148 -4.76 -25.33 22.17
N ALA A 149 -5.42 -24.21 21.84
CA ALA A 149 -4.74 -23.02 21.29
C ALA A 149 -3.54 -22.58 22.17
N GLN A 150 -3.68 -22.68 23.50
CA GLN A 150 -2.60 -22.36 24.44
C GLN A 150 -1.39 -23.30 24.30
N LYS A 151 -1.60 -24.61 24.16
CA LYS A 151 -0.51 -25.57 24.02
C LYS A 151 0.14 -25.50 22.63
N ALA A 152 -0.63 -25.18 21.58
CA ALA A 152 -0.08 -24.88 20.26
C ALA A 152 0.86 -23.66 20.32
N GLN A 153 0.46 -22.60 21.03
CA GLN A 153 1.29 -21.41 21.25
C GLN A 153 2.57 -21.74 22.03
N GLN A 154 2.47 -22.50 23.14
CA GLN A 154 3.65 -22.93 23.91
C GLN A 154 4.65 -23.72 23.05
N ARG A 155 4.14 -24.60 22.19
CA ARG A 155 4.97 -25.36 21.24
C ARG A 155 5.61 -24.49 20.19
N ALA A 156 4.89 -23.50 19.67
CA ALA A 156 5.46 -22.52 18.74
C ALA A 156 6.59 -21.73 19.42
N GLU A 157 6.37 -21.25 20.65
CA GLU A 157 7.38 -20.55 21.44
C GLU A 157 8.62 -21.41 21.71
N LEU A 158 8.44 -22.70 22.06
CA LEU A 158 9.54 -23.65 22.22
C LEU A 158 10.35 -23.80 20.92
N VAL A 159 9.69 -23.97 19.78
CA VAL A 159 10.37 -24.07 18.47
C VAL A 159 11.14 -22.78 18.17
N LEU A 160 10.55 -21.61 18.42
CA LEU A 160 11.21 -20.32 18.21
C LEU A 160 12.42 -20.14 19.13
N GLN A 161 12.32 -20.49 20.41
CA GLN A 161 13.42 -20.41 21.36
C GLN A 161 14.60 -21.30 20.94
N VAL A 162 14.33 -22.56 20.61
CA VAL A 162 15.36 -23.51 20.15
C VAL A 162 16.00 -23.03 18.85
N MET A 163 15.19 -22.53 17.91
CA MET A 163 15.66 -21.98 16.64
C MET A 163 16.55 -20.76 16.85
N CYS A 164 16.19 -19.85 17.76
CA CYS A 164 16.99 -18.66 18.07
C CYS A 164 18.30 -19.02 18.79
N ALA A 165 18.27 -19.96 19.74
CA ALA A 165 19.48 -20.44 20.41
C ALA A 165 20.48 -21.08 19.42
N ASN A 166 19.96 -21.76 18.40
CA ASN A 166 20.75 -22.46 17.38
C ASN A 166 20.80 -21.71 16.04
N VAL A 167 20.51 -20.40 16.01
CA VAL A 167 20.33 -19.63 14.76
C VAL A 167 21.56 -19.70 13.85
N HIS A 168 22.75 -19.72 14.45
CA HIS A 168 24.04 -19.84 13.77
C HIS A 168 24.23 -21.18 13.03
N ARG A 169 23.44 -22.23 13.32
CA ARG A 169 23.51 -23.53 12.63
C ARG A 169 22.61 -23.60 11.39
N LEU A 170 21.73 -22.62 11.20
CA LEU A 170 20.83 -22.56 10.06
C LEU A 170 21.53 -22.00 8.82
N ARG A 171 21.19 -22.55 7.64
CA ARG A 171 21.64 -22.00 6.36
C ARG A 171 20.82 -20.76 6.02
N LEU A 172 21.35 -19.91 5.15
CA LEU A 172 20.62 -18.73 4.67
C LEU A 172 19.22 -19.06 4.13
N GLN A 173 19.08 -20.17 3.39
CA GLN A 173 17.78 -20.61 2.87
C GLN A 173 16.80 -20.96 3.99
N ASP A 174 17.27 -21.59 5.07
CA ASP A 174 16.45 -21.95 6.22
C ASP A 174 16.02 -20.69 7.00
N LEU A 175 16.93 -19.72 7.18
CA LEU A 175 16.65 -18.43 7.81
C LEU A 175 15.59 -17.65 7.02
N VAL A 176 15.71 -17.60 5.69
CA VAL A 176 14.71 -16.95 4.81
C VAL A 176 13.36 -17.66 4.89
N ALA A 177 13.35 -19.00 4.86
CA ALA A 177 12.12 -19.77 5.04
C ALA A 177 11.47 -19.52 6.40
N ALA A 178 12.27 -19.40 7.47
CA ALA A 178 11.78 -19.09 8.81
C ALA A 178 11.11 -17.70 8.87
N LEU A 179 11.72 -16.67 8.28
CA LEU A 179 11.10 -15.34 8.18
C LEU A 179 9.78 -15.38 7.39
N GLN A 180 9.72 -16.13 6.30
CA GLN A 180 8.50 -16.27 5.50
C GLN A 180 7.37 -16.99 6.27
N VAL A 181 7.71 -17.96 7.10
CA VAL A 181 6.77 -18.64 7.98
C VAL A 181 6.29 -17.71 9.10
N LEU A 182 7.20 -16.99 9.75
CA LEU A 182 6.90 -16.04 10.84
C LEU A 182 5.91 -14.95 10.40
N ARG A 183 5.91 -14.57 9.12
CA ARG A 183 4.90 -13.65 8.54
C ARG A 183 3.45 -14.14 8.72
N ARG A 184 3.23 -15.44 8.85
CA ARG A 184 1.89 -16.04 8.95
C ARG A 184 1.44 -16.28 10.39
N ILE A 185 2.35 -16.16 11.36
CA ILE A 185 2.09 -16.38 12.78
C ILE A 185 1.58 -15.08 13.42
N GLN A 186 0.67 -15.19 14.39
CA GLN A 186 0.19 -14.04 15.14
C GLN A 186 1.36 -13.33 15.85
N PRO A 187 1.48 -11.99 15.74
CA PRO A 187 2.58 -11.26 16.36
C PRO A 187 2.51 -11.31 17.89
N SER A 188 3.57 -11.80 18.50
CA SER A 188 3.88 -11.80 19.94
C SER A 188 5.30 -11.29 20.19
N ALA A 189 5.62 -10.89 21.43
CA ALA A 189 6.97 -10.43 21.79
C ALA A 189 8.07 -11.45 21.42
N THR A 190 7.79 -12.74 21.63
CA THR A 190 8.69 -13.85 21.25
C THR A 190 8.88 -13.93 19.74
N THR A 191 7.81 -13.77 18.95
CA THR A 191 7.92 -13.78 17.48
C THR A 191 8.70 -12.58 16.97
N THR A 192 8.51 -11.39 17.55
CA THR A 192 9.24 -10.17 17.16
C THR A 192 10.74 -10.32 17.46
N ALA A 193 11.10 -10.81 18.65
CA ALA A 193 12.49 -11.08 19.01
C ALA A 193 13.13 -12.15 18.10
N ALA A 194 12.36 -13.19 17.73
CA ALA A 194 12.82 -14.20 16.78
C ALA A 194 13.05 -13.62 15.39
N VAL A 195 12.13 -12.77 14.87
CA VAL A 195 12.30 -12.07 13.59
C VAL A 195 13.60 -11.25 13.58
N GLU A 196 13.87 -10.47 14.64
CA GLU A 196 15.08 -9.66 14.74
C GLU A 196 16.35 -10.52 14.76
N THR A 197 16.36 -11.59 15.56
CA THR A 197 17.49 -12.52 15.68
C THR A 197 17.79 -13.22 14.35
N ILE A 198 16.77 -13.74 13.69
CA ILE A 198 16.89 -14.44 12.40
C ILE A 198 17.30 -13.47 11.29
N ALA A 199 16.73 -12.27 11.25
CA ALA A 199 17.10 -11.26 10.26
C ALA A 199 18.53 -10.77 10.45
N HIS A 200 19.00 -10.62 11.70
CA HIS A 200 20.40 -10.30 11.99
C HIS A 200 21.34 -11.39 11.48
N GLU A 201 21.07 -12.66 11.78
CA GLU A 201 21.91 -13.77 11.32
C GLU A 201 21.85 -13.95 9.79
N ALA A 202 20.68 -13.76 9.17
CA ALA A 202 20.56 -13.75 7.72
C ALA A 202 21.44 -12.65 7.09
N GLY A 203 21.49 -11.47 7.70
CA GLY A 203 22.40 -10.38 7.32
C GLY A 203 23.87 -10.80 7.44
N ASN A 204 24.27 -11.39 8.56
CA ASN A 204 25.64 -11.88 8.76
C ASN A 204 26.05 -12.91 7.69
N ARG A 205 25.14 -13.80 7.30
CA ARG A 205 25.40 -14.78 6.23
C ARG A 205 25.62 -14.15 4.86
N LEU A 206 25.17 -12.92 4.63
CA LEU A 206 25.45 -12.18 3.39
C LEU A 206 26.83 -11.50 3.40
N THR A 207 27.42 -11.24 4.56
CA THR A 207 28.70 -10.50 4.69
C THR A 207 29.91 -11.39 4.93
N VAL A 208 29.75 -12.60 5.48
CA VAL A 208 30.85 -13.52 5.85
C VAL A 208 31.68 -14.02 4.66
N SER A 209 31.17 -13.90 3.44
CA SER A 209 31.76 -14.55 2.28
C SER A 209 32.44 -13.54 1.35
N SER A 210 33.69 -13.83 0.98
CA SER A 210 34.47 -13.02 0.02
C SER A 210 33.71 -12.88 -1.31
N ALA A 211 33.93 -11.79 -2.05
CA ALA A 211 33.16 -11.49 -3.27
C ALA A 211 33.15 -12.65 -4.27
N GLU A 212 34.27 -13.38 -4.39
CA GLU A 212 34.44 -14.52 -5.30
C GLU A 212 33.72 -15.79 -4.84
N GLU A 213 33.68 -16.11 -3.54
CA GLU A 213 32.98 -17.29 -3.02
C GLU A 213 31.44 -17.15 -3.11
N VAL A 214 30.93 -15.93 -3.04
CA VAL A 214 29.47 -15.68 -2.98
C VAL A 214 28.78 -15.75 -4.33
N LEU A 215 29.42 -15.28 -5.40
CA LEU A 215 28.78 -15.24 -6.73
C LEU A 215 28.37 -16.65 -7.20
N GLY A 216 29.05 -17.69 -6.69
CA GLY A 216 28.61 -19.08 -6.84
C GLY A 216 27.69 -19.62 -5.74
N ALA A 217 27.82 -19.15 -4.48
CA ALA A 217 27.17 -19.77 -3.33
C ALA A 217 25.76 -19.26 -2.99
N ILE A 218 25.47 -17.96 -3.19
CA ILE A 218 24.19 -17.36 -2.78
C ILE A 218 23.35 -17.04 -4.00
N SER A 219 22.26 -17.79 -4.18
CA SER A 219 21.34 -17.54 -5.29
C SER A 219 20.64 -16.18 -5.16
N PHE A 220 20.53 -15.42 -6.25
CA PHE A 220 19.75 -14.18 -6.30
C PHE A 220 18.31 -14.39 -5.79
N ARG A 221 17.71 -15.55 -6.11
CA ARG A 221 16.36 -15.91 -5.64
C ARG A 221 16.26 -15.88 -4.12
N THR A 222 17.26 -16.39 -3.40
CA THR A 222 17.29 -16.38 -1.93
C THR A 222 17.36 -14.94 -1.40
N VAL A 223 18.16 -14.08 -2.03
CA VAL A 223 18.27 -12.66 -1.64
C VAL A 223 16.97 -11.90 -1.92
N ALA A 224 16.34 -12.14 -3.06
CA ALA A 224 15.03 -11.57 -3.40
C ALA A 224 13.93 -12.01 -2.41
N GLN A 225 13.94 -13.28 -2.01
CA GLN A 225 13.03 -13.82 -0.99
C GLN A 225 13.28 -13.21 0.39
N LEU A 226 14.54 -12.95 0.75
CA LEU A 226 14.90 -12.23 1.96
C LEU A 226 14.37 -10.79 1.90
N ALA A 227 14.61 -10.06 0.81
CA ALA A 227 14.09 -8.70 0.63
C ALA A 227 12.57 -8.64 0.81
N ALA A 228 11.83 -9.55 0.16
CA ALA A 228 10.38 -9.64 0.31
C ALA A 228 9.95 -9.94 1.76
N ALA A 229 10.70 -10.78 2.49
CA ALA A 229 10.41 -11.08 3.89
C ALA A 229 10.70 -9.89 4.81
N LEU A 230 11.84 -9.22 4.65
CA LEU A 230 12.22 -8.02 5.41
C LEU A 230 11.19 -6.89 5.21
N ALA A 231 10.79 -6.64 3.96
CA ALA A 231 9.77 -5.66 3.62
C ALA A 231 8.42 -5.99 4.25
N ALA A 232 7.97 -7.26 4.15
CA ALA A 232 6.68 -7.67 4.67
C ALA A 232 6.61 -7.66 6.21
N LEU A 233 7.70 -8.03 6.88
CA LEU A 233 7.82 -8.03 8.34
C LEU A 233 8.19 -6.65 8.91
N ARG A 234 8.46 -5.65 8.06
CA ARG A 234 8.91 -4.30 8.44
C ARG A 234 10.13 -4.33 9.37
N VAL A 235 11.09 -5.21 9.05
CA VAL A 235 12.32 -5.34 9.83
C VAL A 235 13.09 -4.02 9.77
N THR A 236 13.49 -3.51 10.95
CA THR A 236 14.14 -2.20 11.05
C THR A 236 15.66 -2.25 11.06
N ARG A 237 16.29 -3.42 11.23
CA ARG A 237 17.75 -3.58 11.25
C ARG A 237 18.18 -4.88 10.55
N CYS A 238 19.10 -4.77 9.60
CA CYS A 238 19.71 -5.88 8.88
C CYS A 238 20.92 -5.36 8.07
N ASP A 239 21.96 -4.92 8.78
CA ASP A 239 23.10 -4.19 8.18
C ASP A 239 23.83 -4.99 7.12
N GLY A 240 23.89 -6.32 7.27
CA GLY A 240 24.49 -7.20 6.28
C GLY A 240 23.73 -7.25 4.96
N PHE A 241 22.39 -7.17 4.98
CA PHE A 241 21.60 -7.04 3.75
C PHE A 241 21.85 -5.70 3.06
N VAL A 242 21.89 -4.60 3.81
CA VAL A 242 22.21 -3.28 3.27
C VAL A 242 23.58 -3.28 2.63
N THR A 243 24.60 -3.77 3.35
CA THR A 243 25.97 -3.86 2.86
C THR A 243 26.03 -4.71 1.59
N PHE A 244 25.39 -5.87 1.57
CA PHE A 244 25.34 -6.76 0.42
C PHE A 244 24.73 -6.09 -0.82
N VAL A 245 23.58 -5.43 -0.66
CA VAL A 245 22.85 -4.79 -1.76
C VAL A 245 23.54 -3.53 -2.27
N THR A 246 24.20 -2.76 -1.40
CA THR A 246 24.82 -1.47 -1.75
C THR A 246 26.24 -1.60 -2.30
N THR A 247 27.00 -2.62 -1.89
CA THR A 247 28.38 -2.81 -2.34
C THR A 247 28.50 -3.59 -3.64
N ARG A 248 27.45 -4.31 -4.06
CA ARG A 248 27.50 -5.24 -5.19
C ARG A 248 26.49 -4.85 -6.27
N ASN A 249 26.92 -4.04 -7.22
CA ASN A 249 26.06 -3.56 -8.31
C ASN A 249 25.66 -4.68 -9.31
N ASP A 250 26.43 -5.76 -9.38
CA ASP A 250 26.29 -6.87 -10.31
C ASP A 250 25.30 -7.97 -9.85
N ILE A 251 24.74 -7.87 -8.64
CA ILE A 251 23.81 -8.89 -8.12
C ILE A 251 22.47 -8.93 -8.86
N PHE A 252 22.08 -7.82 -9.49
CA PHE A 252 20.77 -7.69 -10.11
C PHE A 252 20.80 -8.30 -11.51
N PRO A 253 20.02 -9.36 -11.78
CA PRO A 253 19.99 -9.96 -13.11
C PRO A 253 19.34 -8.98 -14.11
N SER A 254 19.65 -9.16 -15.40
CA SER A 254 18.97 -8.43 -16.48
C SER A 254 17.47 -8.72 -16.56
N SER A 255 16.99 -9.78 -15.91
CA SER A 255 15.58 -10.18 -15.82
C SER A 255 14.86 -9.64 -14.57
N LEU A 256 15.24 -8.47 -14.06
CA LEU A 256 14.68 -7.91 -12.83
C LEU A 256 13.24 -7.42 -13.05
N THR A 257 12.27 -8.08 -12.41
CA THR A 257 10.84 -7.74 -12.51
C THR A 257 10.43 -6.59 -11.58
N VAL A 258 9.28 -5.96 -11.84
CA VAL A 258 8.73 -4.89 -10.98
C VAL A 258 8.48 -5.34 -9.55
N ASP A 259 7.96 -6.56 -9.33
CA ASP A 259 7.72 -7.12 -7.98
C ASP A 259 9.01 -7.30 -7.18
N THR A 260 10.05 -7.81 -7.85
CA THR A 260 11.34 -8.07 -7.22
C THR A 260 12.01 -6.75 -6.86
N ALA A 261 12.05 -5.80 -7.79
CA ALA A 261 12.60 -4.47 -7.54
C ALA A 261 11.88 -3.76 -6.40
N LEU A 262 10.54 -3.80 -6.38
CA LEU A 262 9.75 -3.22 -5.31
C LEU A 262 10.04 -3.89 -3.96
N SER A 263 10.28 -5.20 -3.93
CA SER A 263 10.68 -5.91 -2.71
C SER A 263 12.02 -5.41 -2.17
N PHE A 264 13.02 -5.20 -3.03
CA PHE A 264 14.30 -4.61 -2.63
C PHE A 264 14.15 -3.16 -2.14
N ILE A 265 13.43 -2.32 -2.89
CA ILE A 265 13.21 -0.92 -2.53
C ILE A 265 12.49 -0.82 -1.17
N ASN A 266 11.42 -1.59 -0.97
CA ASN A 266 10.67 -1.60 0.29
C ASN A 266 11.49 -2.18 1.45
N ALA A 267 12.33 -3.19 1.20
CA ALA A 267 13.21 -3.72 2.22
C ALA A 267 14.22 -2.67 2.67
N LEU A 268 14.88 -1.98 1.72
CA LEU A 268 15.80 -0.89 2.03
C LEU A 268 15.08 0.24 2.80
N ALA A 269 13.88 0.64 2.36
CA ALA A 269 13.10 1.69 3.00
C ALA A 269 12.59 1.33 4.41
N ALA A 270 12.37 0.04 4.72
CA ALA A 270 11.94 -0.41 6.04
C ALA A 270 13.08 -0.39 7.07
N LEU A 271 14.33 -0.52 6.62
CA LEU A 271 15.51 -0.56 7.47
C LEU A 271 15.84 0.85 7.96
N LYS A 272 15.94 1.04 9.27
CA LYS A 272 16.33 2.30 9.90
C LYS A 272 17.83 2.49 9.70
N MET A 273 18.19 3.21 8.64
CA MET A 273 19.58 3.54 8.33
C MET A 273 19.96 4.91 8.88
N THR A 274 21.21 5.05 9.32
CA THR A 274 21.76 6.36 9.73
C THR A 274 22.07 7.26 8.54
N ARG A 275 22.35 6.68 7.36
CA ARG A 275 22.61 7.40 6.10
C ARG A 275 21.86 6.71 4.94
N SER A 276 20.69 7.23 4.59
CA SER A 276 19.89 6.77 3.44
C SER A 276 20.64 6.89 2.10
N SER A 277 21.57 7.84 1.99
CA SER A 277 22.39 8.09 0.79
C SER A 277 23.27 6.92 0.35
N LEU A 278 23.61 5.99 1.26
CA LEU A 278 24.36 4.78 0.90
C LEU A 278 23.59 3.85 -0.06
N CYS A 279 22.26 3.95 -0.07
CA CYS A 279 21.39 3.14 -0.91
C CYS A 279 21.20 3.71 -2.32
N HIS A 280 21.62 4.96 -2.59
CA HIS A 280 21.30 5.65 -3.84
C HIS A 280 21.84 4.91 -5.07
N GLY A 281 23.09 4.42 -5.01
CA GLY A 281 23.67 3.62 -6.10
C GLY A 281 22.94 2.30 -6.35
N ALA A 282 22.49 1.63 -5.29
CA ALA A 282 21.69 0.42 -5.41
C ALA A 282 20.30 0.70 -5.99
N LEU A 283 19.64 1.77 -5.55
CA LEU A 283 18.34 2.20 -6.08
C LEU A 283 18.43 2.51 -7.58
N GLU A 284 19.47 3.24 -7.99
CA GLU A 284 19.71 3.55 -9.40
C GLU A 284 19.92 2.27 -10.23
N SER A 285 20.71 1.32 -9.73
CA SER A 285 20.93 0.02 -10.36
C SER A 285 19.64 -0.81 -10.48
N ILE A 286 18.83 -0.85 -9.41
CA ILE A 286 17.53 -1.53 -9.40
C ILE A 286 16.60 -0.93 -10.46
N LEU A 287 16.43 0.40 -10.47
CA LEU A 287 15.55 1.08 -11.41
C LEU A 287 16.01 0.87 -12.86
N ARG A 288 17.32 0.99 -13.13
CA ARG A 288 17.88 0.68 -14.45
C ARG A 288 17.65 -0.77 -14.86
N GLY A 289 17.83 -1.71 -13.92
CA GLY A 289 17.60 -3.14 -14.17
C GLY A 289 16.19 -3.43 -14.65
N VAL A 290 15.18 -2.90 -13.94
CA VAL A 290 13.76 -3.04 -14.33
C VAL A 290 13.48 -2.38 -15.68
N LEU A 291 13.95 -1.14 -15.87
CA LEU A 291 13.74 -0.42 -17.13
C LEU A 291 14.36 -1.15 -18.32
N ASN A 292 15.57 -1.70 -18.15
CA ASN A 292 16.25 -2.48 -19.19
C ASN A 292 15.49 -3.78 -19.50
N PHE A 293 14.94 -4.46 -18.49
CA PHE A 293 14.17 -5.69 -18.69
C PHE A 293 12.91 -5.45 -19.52
N TYR A 294 12.15 -4.41 -19.21
CA TYR A 294 10.89 -4.11 -19.90
C TYR A 294 11.06 -3.27 -21.19
N ARG A 295 12.27 -2.80 -21.51
CA ARG A 295 12.53 -1.90 -22.66
C ARG A 295 11.98 -2.44 -23.98
N GLN A 296 12.23 -3.71 -24.28
CA GLN A 296 11.78 -4.34 -25.53
C GLN A 296 10.25 -4.55 -25.54
N GLN A 297 9.70 -5.04 -24.42
CA GLN A 297 8.27 -5.30 -24.29
C GLN A 297 7.45 -4.01 -24.44
N LEU A 298 7.91 -2.91 -23.85
CA LEU A 298 7.23 -1.61 -23.90
C LEU A 298 7.59 -0.80 -25.14
N ARG A 299 8.47 -1.29 -26.02
CA ARG A 299 8.97 -0.56 -27.20
C ARG A 299 9.48 0.86 -26.88
N ASN A 300 10.25 0.98 -25.79
CA ASN A 300 10.70 2.27 -25.22
C ASN A 300 9.58 3.20 -24.68
N GLY A 301 8.35 2.71 -24.49
CA GLY A 301 7.31 3.40 -23.74
C GLY A 301 7.62 3.46 -22.24
N PRO A 302 6.96 4.37 -21.49
CA PRO A 302 7.18 4.50 -20.06
C PRO A 302 6.67 3.28 -19.28
N LEU A 303 7.37 2.94 -18.19
CA LEU A 303 6.97 1.82 -17.32
C LEU A 303 5.57 2.00 -16.72
N LEU A 304 5.15 3.27 -16.56
CA LEU A 304 3.84 3.66 -16.04
C LEU A 304 2.67 3.14 -16.89
N ASP A 305 2.85 2.99 -18.20
CA ASP A 305 1.81 2.48 -19.13
C ASP A 305 1.31 1.09 -18.74
N ALA A 306 2.21 0.22 -18.26
CA ALA A 306 1.91 -1.18 -17.99
C ALA A 306 1.85 -1.50 -16.49
N PHE A 307 2.56 -0.75 -15.64
CA PHE A 307 2.69 -1.06 -14.21
C PHE A 307 2.47 0.18 -13.31
N PRO A 308 1.33 0.89 -13.42
CA PRO A 308 1.13 2.17 -12.76
C PRO A 308 1.32 2.13 -11.25
N ILE A 309 0.69 1.16 -10.58
CA ILE A 309 0.77 1.01 -9.12
C ILE A 309 2.19 0.64 -8.66
N PHE A 310 2.92 -0.15 -9.43
CA PHE A 310 4.31 -0.49 -9.09
C PHE A 310 5.22 0.73 -9.23
N VAL A 311 5.06 1.52 -10.29
CA VAL A 311 5.82 2.77 -10.47
C VAL A 311 5.56 3.74 -9.33
N ALA A 312 4.30 3.98 -8.97
CA ALA A 312 3.94 4.84 -7.84
C ALA A 312 4.60 4.37 -6.52
N ARG A 313 4.56 3.05 -6.25
CA ARG A 313 5.19 2.48 -5.05
C ARG A 313 6.72 2.53 -5.08
N MET A 314 7.34 2.34 -6.24
CA MET A 314 8.80 2.49 -6.40
C MET A 314 9.24 3.94 -6.14
N LEU A 315 8.51 4.92 -6.69
CA LEU A 315 8.77 6.34 -6.42
C LEU A 315 8.55 6.68 -4.93
N ARG A 316 7.51 6.14 -4.30
CA ARG A 316 7.31 6.28 -2.86
C ARG A 316 8.48 5.71 -2.05
N GLY A 317 9.02 4.57 -2.46
CA GLY A 317 10.21 3.99 -1.86
C GLY A 317 11.46 4.86 -2.04
N CYS A 318 11.60 5.53 -3.20
CA CYS A 318 12.65 6.52 -3.43
C CYS A 318 12.51 7.72 -2.48
N VAL A 319 11.29 8.22 -2.25
CA VAL A 319 11.02 9.28 -1.26
C VAL A 319 11.45 8.85 0.15
N LEU A 320 11.16 7.62 0.56
CA LEU A 320 11.53 7.11 1.90
C LEU A 320 13.05 6.95 2.09
N LEU A 321 13.80 6.88 1.00
CA LEU A 321 15.26 6.73 0.98
C LEU A 321 15.97 8.02 0.56
N ASP A 322 15.26 9.15 0.58
CA ASP A 322 15.77 10.46 0.18
C ASP A 322 16.49 10.43 -1.18
N TYR A 323 15.92 9.72 -2.16
CA TYR A 323 16.52 9.57 -3.49
C TYR A 323 15.62 10.17 -4.56
N ILE A 324 16.15 11.12 -5.34
CA ILE A 324 15.46 11.72 -6.49
C ILE A 324 16.00 11.06 -7.77
N PRO A 325 15.21 10.21 -8.46
CA PRO A 325 15.68 9.53 -9.66
C PRO A 325 16.19 10.53 -10.73
N PRO A 326 17.32 10.28 -11.40
CA PRO A 326 17.83 11.06 -12.52
C PRO A 326 16.81 11.25 -13.65
N ALA A 327 16.91 12.36 -14.40
CA ALA A 327 15.99 12.67 -15.49
C ALA A 327 15.79 11.53 -16.52
N PRO A 328 16.84 10.80 -16.97
CA PRO A 328 16.65 9.67 -17.88
C PRO A 328 15.81 8.53 -17.28
N ILE A 329 15.94 8.31 -15.96
CA ILE A 329 15.16 7.30 -15.24
C ILE A 329 13.72 7.78 -15.08
N LEU A 330 13.50 9.04 -14.68
CA LEU A 330 12.16 9.64 -14.60
C LEU A 330 11.42 9.57 -15.94
N LYS A 331 12.09 9.94 -17.04
CA LYS A 331 11.54 9.87 -18.40
C LYS A 331 11.13 8.46 -18.80
N SER A 332 11.93 7.46 -18.42
CA SER A 332 11.64 6.06 -18.72
C SER A 332 10.58 5.45 -17.80
N LEU A 333 10.41 5.98 -16.59
CA LEU A 333 9.37 5.55 -15.65
C LEU A 333 8.02 6.17 -15.99
N LEU A 334 7.98 7.48 -16.18
CA LEU A 334 6.74 8.28 -16.23
C LEU A 334 6.33 8.66 -17.65
N GLY A 335 7.29 8.94 -18.53
CA GLY A 335 7.04 9.43 -19.88
C GLY A 335 8.01 10.52 -20.31
N SER A 336 8.13 10.71 -21.62
CA SER A 336 8.93 11.75 -22.25
C SER A 336 8.15 12.39 -23.41
N ALA A 337 8.73 13.38 -24.09
CA ALA A 337 8.07 13.99 -25.25
C ALA A 337 8.09 13.02 -26.44
N GLU A 338 9.15 12.22 -26.52
CA GLU A 338 9.37 11.22 -27.56
C GLU A 338 8.53 9.95 -27.31
N ALA A 339 8.25 9.64 -26.04
CA ALA A 339 7.43 8.52 -25.60
C ALA A 339 6.48 8.98 -24.48
N PRO A 340 5.35 9.62 -24.82
CA PRO A 340 4.36 10.09 -23.84
C PRO A 340 3.65 8.91 -23.16
N LEU A 341 3.13 9.16 -21.96
CA LEU A 341 2.23 8.24 -21.26
C LEU A 341 1.02 7.93 -22.13
N ARG A 342 0.71 6.64 -22.28
CA ARG A 342 -0.51 6.16 -22.92
C ARG A 342 -1.56 5.92 -21.84
N MET A 343 -2.77 6.44 -22.06
CA MET A 343 -3.92 6.15 -21.20
C MET A 343 -4.42 4.72 -21.51
N SER A 344 -3.71 3.73 -20.98
CA SER A 344 -4.03 2.30 -21.11
C SER A 344 -5.12 1.88 -20.13
N GLU A 345 -5.69 0.69 -20.31
CA GLU A 345 -6.66 0.10 -19.37
C GLU A 345 -6.07 -0.01 -17.96
N GLU A 346 -4.78 -0.35 -17.85
CA GLU A 346 -4.08 -0.43 -16.57
C GLU A 346 -3.98 0.93 -15.88
N VAL A 347 -3.66 2.00 -16.63
CA VAL A 347 -3.59 3.37 -16.11
C VAL A 347 -4.98 3.86 -15.68
N HIS A 348 -5.99 3.66 -16.52
CA HIS A 348 -7.39 3.97 -16.19
C HIS A 348 -7.88 3.17 -14.97
N GLY A 349 -7.51 1.90 -14.86
CA GLY A 349 -7.84 1.04 -13.72
C GLY A 349 -7.21 1.49 -12.40
N ALA A 350 -6.01 2.09 -12.45
CA ALA A 350 -5.36 2.67 -11.27
C ALA A 350 -6.01 4.00 -10.84
N GLY A 351 -6.46 4.81 -11.81
CA GLY A 351 -7.31 5.98 -11.60
C GLY A 351 -6.76 6.99 -10.58
N GLY A 352 -7.64 7.50 -9.72
CA GLY A 352 -7.30 8.53 -8.73
C GLY A 352 -6.22 8.15 -7.72
N VAL A 353 -6.03 6.86 -7.42
CA VAL A 353 -4.98 6.39 -6.51
C VAL A 353 -3.59 6.70 -7.07
N LEU A 354 -3.41 6.44 -8.37
CA LEU A 354 -2.15 6.71 -9.05
C LEU A 354 -1.81 8.21 -9.01
N VAL A 355 -2.78 9.06 -9.37
CA VAL A 355 -2.62 10.52 -9.35
C VAL A 355 -2.26 11.00 -7.95
N PHE A 356 -2.98 10.53 -6.93
CA PHE A 356 -2.73 10.90 -5.55
C PHE A 356 -1.30 10.54 -5.08
N ASP A 357 -0.85 9.31 -5.37
CA ASP A 357 0.48 8.83 -4.98
C ASP A 357 1.61 9.55 -5.75
N LEU A 358 1.41 9.85 -7.04
CA LEU A 358 2.36 10.61 -7.85
C LEU A 358 2.48 12.06 -7.36
N SER A 359 1.36 12.76 -7.17
CA SER A 359 1.34 14.14 -6.69
C SER A 359 2.05 14.27 -5.33
N ARG A 360 1.84 13.31 -4.44
CA ARG A 360 2.53 13.25 -3.14
C ARG A 360 4.03 13.00 -3.30
N SER A 361 4.42 12.04 -4.15
CA SER A 361 5.83 11.71 -4.37
C SER A 361 6.60 12.89 -4.98
N LEU A 362 6.01 13.54 -6.00
CA LEU A 362 6.58 14.73 -6.63
C LEU A 362 6.70 15.91 -5.66
N SER A 363 5.69 16.14 -4.82
CA SER A 363 5.75 17.16 -3.76
C SER A 363 6.89 16.93 -2.78
N HIS A 364 7.15 15.67 -2.40
CA HIS A 364 8.28 15.32 -1.54
C HIS A 364 9.61 15.48 -2.27
N PHE A 365 9.72 15.04 -3.52
CA PHE A 365 10.93 15.24 -4.32
C PHE A 365 11.27 16.72 -4.50
N LEU A 366 10.27 17.59 -4.68
CA LEU A 366 10.50 19.03 -4.76
C LEU A 366 11.08 19.60 -3.46
N LYS A 367 10.47 19.28 -2.31
CA LYS A 367 10.96 19.72 -1.00
C LYS A 367 12.40 19.27 -0.76
N GLN A 368 12.73 18.06 -1.19
CA GLN A 368 14.08 17.53 -1.14
C GLN A 368 15.03 18.21 -2.15
N ALA A 369 14.60 18.41 -3.40
CA ALA A 369 15.40 19.04 -4.44
C ALA A 369 15.84 20.44 -4.02
N ARG A 370 14.92 21.25 -3.49
CA ARG A 370 15.21 22.61 -3.01
C ARG A 370 16.29 22.68 -1.93
N THR A 371 16.47 21.61 -1.16
CA THR A 371 17.48 21.56 -0.09
C THR A 371 18.79 20.89 -0.50
N THR A 372 18.76 19.94 -1.43
CA THR A 372 19.92 19.06 -1.72
C THR A 372 20.40 19.11 -3.17
N ALA A 373 19.52 19.40 -4.12
CA ALA A 373 19.80 19.36 -5.56
C ALA A 373 18.83 20.29 -6.33
N PRO A 374 18.92 21.63 -6.18
CA PRO A 374 17.96 22.57 -6.74
C PRO A 374 17.83 22.50 -8.27
N GLU A 375 18.90 22.09 -8.96
CA GLU A 375 18.91 21.87 -10.41
C GLU A 375 17.92 20.80 -10.87
N ARG A 376 17.51 19.89 -9.97
CA ARG A 376 16.54 18.83 -10.27
C ARG A 376 15.10 19.32 -10.25
N GLU A 377 14.83 20.53 -9.77
CA GLU A 377 13.47 21.09 -9.71
C GLU A 377 12.83 21.17 -11.10
N ARG A 378 13.60 21.64 -12.10
CA ARG A 378 13.13 21.74 -13.48
C ARG A 378 12.82 20.37 -14.08
N ASP A 379 13.65 19.35 -13.82
CA ASP A 379 13.40 18.00 -14.29
C ASP A 379 12.08 17.43 -13.76
N LEU A 380 11.80 17.67 -12.47
CA LEU A 380 10.58 17.22 -11.80
C LEU A 380 9.35 17.95 -12.33
N TRP A 381 9.46 19.26 -12.57
CA TRP A 381 8.41 20.06 -13.19
C TRP A 381 8.10 19.58 -14.61
N ASP A 382 9.10 19.57 -15.48
CA ASP A 382 8.92 19.25 -16.91
C ASP A 382 8.47 17.81 -17.14
N ASN A 383 9.12 16.84 -16.49
CA ASN A 383 8.88 15.41 -16.76
C ASN A 383 7.85 14.77 -15.82
N GLY A 384 7.66 15.32 -14.62
CA GLY A 384 6.75 14.77 -13.62
C GLY A 384 5.40 15.48 -13.59
N VAL A 385 5.41 16.81 -13.51
CA VAL A 385 4.19 17.61 -13.30
C VAL A 385 3.46 17.86 -14.61
N VAL A 386 4.07 18.65 -15.50
CA VAL A 386 3.42 19.17 -16.72
C VAL A 386 3.07 18.04 -17.68
N ARG A 387 3.99 17.09 -17.89
CA ARG A 387 3.80 16.01 -18.86
C ARG A 387 2.96 14.84 -18.38
N VAL A 388 2.85 14.63 -17.07
CA VAL A 388 2.33 13.36 -16.51
C VAL A 388 1.28 13.59 -15.46
N ALA A 389 1.63 14.13 -14.29
CA ALA A 389 0.70 14.18 -13.16
C ALA A 389 -0.56 14.99 -13.46
N LEU A 390 -0.42 16.16 -14.10
CA LEU A 390 -1.54 17.03 -14.39
C LEU A 390 -2.44 16.50 -15.53
N PRO A 391 -1.93 16.13 -16.72
CA PRO A 391 -2.76 15.50 -17.75
C PRO A 391 -3.44 14.21 -17.28
N LEU A 392 -2.76 13.41 -16.45
CA LEU A 392 -3.34 12.21 -15.86
C LEU A 392 -4.47 12.54 -14.86
N ALA A 393 -4.30 13.60 -14.05
CA ALA A 393 -5.36 14.05 -13.15
C ALA A 393 -6.63 14.45 -13.90
N VAL A 394 -6.50 15.14 -15.04
CA VAL A 394 -7.62 15.49 -15.92
C VAL A 394 -8.29 14.22 -16.44
N ALA A 395 -7.53 13.35 -17.13
CA ALA A 395 -8.07 12.14 -17.75
C ALA A 395 -8.78 11.22 -16.74
N CYS A 396 -8.16 10.94 -15.59
CA CYS A 396 -8.79 10.10 -14.56
C CYS A 396 -10.06 10.73 -13.96
N THR A 397 -10.15 12.06 -13.94
CA THR A 397 -11.35 12.77 -13.47
C THR A 397 -12.46 12.67 -14.51
N GLU A 398 -12.15 12.86 -15.80
CA GLU A 398 -13.10 12.68 -16.90
C GLU A 398 -13.65 11.26 -16.96
N ASP A 399 -12.82 10.23 -16.78
CA ASP A 399 -13.28 8.84 -16.69
C ASP A 399 -14.25 8.63 -15.53
N THR A 400 -13.96 9.26 -14.38
CA THR A 400 -14.80 9.19 -13.19
C THR A 400 -16.15 9.87 -13.46
N VAL A 401 -16.16 11.02 -14.14
CA VAL A 401 -17.38 11.70 -14.58
C VAL A 401 -18.21 10.77 -15.48
N HIS A 402 -17.60 10.18 -16.51
CA HIS A 402 -18.29 9.25 -17.41
C HIS A 402 -18.84 8.01 -16.68
N ALA A 403 -18.11 7.48 -15.69
CA ALA A 403 -18.57 6.37 -14.86
C ALA A 403 -19.78 6.77 -13.98
N MET A 404 -19.75 7.96 -13.39
CA MET A 404 -20.85 8.49 -12.56
C MET A 404 -22.11 8.75 -13.39
N GLU A 405 -21.98 9.32 -14.59
CA GLU A 405 -23.11 9.56 -15.51
C GLU A 405 -23.75 8.25 -16.02
N SER A 406 -22.94 7.21 -16.20
CA SER A 406 -23.41 5.88 -16.64
C SER A 406 -23.90 4.97 -15.50
N TYR A 407 -23.97 5.46 -14.25
CA TYR A 407 -24.31 4.70 -13.04
C TYR A 407 -23.46 3.42 -12.83
N ARG A 408 -22.24 3.39 -13.37
CA ARG A 408 -21.31 2.27 -13.14
C ARG A 408 -20.57 2.53 -11.82
N GLN A 409 -20.85 1.72 -10.79
CA GLN A 409 -20.02 1.70 -9.58
C GLN A 409 -18.63 1.17 -9.95
N THR A 410 -17.66 2.06 -10.12
CA THR A 410 -16.25 1.68 -10.26
C THR A 410 -15.56 1.85 -8.91
N SER A 411 -14.96 0.77 -8.40
CA SER A 411 -14.15 0.80 -7.17
C SER A 411 -12.95 1.76 -7.25
N SER A 412 -12.51 2.11 -8.47
CA SER A 412 -11.42 3.07 -8.74
C SER A 412 -11.74 4.51 -8.33
N SER A 413 -13.02 4.87 -8.17
CA SER A 413 -13.49 6.24 -7.86
C SER A 413 -13.16 6.72 -6.45
N SER A 414 -12.77 5.82 -5.54
CA SER A 414 -12.63 6.14 -4.10
C SER A 414 -11.54 7.16 -3.78
N HIS A 415 -10.57 7.37 -4.67
CA HIS A 415 -9.47 8.32 -4.49
C HIS A 415 -9.46 9.47 -5.52
N THR A 416 -10.42 9.52 -6.44
CA THR A 416 -10.44 10.58 -7.47
C THR A 416 -10.61 11.96 -6.85
N ALA A 417 -11.54 12.13 -5.90
CA ALA A 417 -11.78 13.44 -5.30
C ALA A 417 -10.55 13.98 -4.55
N VAL A 418 -9.93 13.17 -3.67
CA VAL A 418 -8.73 13.57 -2.92
C VAL A 418 -7.51 13.84 -3.83
N SER A 419 -7.46 13.22 -5.01
CA SER A 419 -6.35 13.45 -5.96
C SER A 419 -6.41 14.85 -6.57
N TRP A 420 -7.59 15.47 -6.73
CA TRP A 420 -7.72 16.87 -7.18
C TRP A 420 -7.01 17.82 -6.24
N ARG A 421 -7.36 17.74 -4.95
CA ARG A 421 -6.73 18.51 -3.87
C ARG A 421 -5.23 18.29 -3.86
N SER A 422 -4.79 17.02 -3.81
CA SER A 422 -3.35 16.66 -3.79
C SER A 422 -2.58 17.21 -5.01
N THR A 423 -3.20 17.21 -6.19
CA THR A 423 -2.58 17.72 -7.43
C THR A 423 -2.44 19.23 -7.39
N VAL A 424 -3.46 19.96 -6.94
CA VAL A 424 -3.39 21.43 -6.83
C VAL A 424 -2.45 21.86 -5.69
N GLU A 425 -2.41 21.13 -4.56
CA GLU A 425 -1.41 21.33 -3.51
C GLU A 425 0.02 21.16 -4.03
N MET A 426 0.27 20.11 -4.82
CA MET A 426 1.56 19.89 -5.48
C MET A 426 1.90 21.07 -6.39
N LEU A 427 0.97 21.51 -7.24
CA LEU A 427 1.18 22.63 -8.15
C LEU A 427 1.50 23.92 -7.38
N ALA A 428 0.79 24.21 -6.30
CA ALA A 428 1.06 25.37 -5.45
C ALA A 428 2.49 25.35 -4.89
N LEU A 429 3.01 24.18 -4.51
CA LEU A 429 4.39 24.05 -4.04
C LEU A 429 5.41 24.32 -5.16
N PHE A 430 5.19 23.78 -6.37
CA PHE A 430 6.08 24.00 -7.52
C PHE A 430 6.04 25.45 -8.01
N ILE A 431 4.84 26.03 -8.14
CA ILE A 431 4.67 27.42 -8.58
C ILE A 431 5.25 28.38 -7.56
N ASP A 432 5.14 28.06 -6.26
CA ASP A 432 5.70 28.86 -5.16
C ASP A 432 5.26 30.34 -5.24
N PRO A 433 3.95 30.63 -5.09
CA PRO A 433 3.42 32.00 -5.25
C PRO A 433 3.97 32.99 -4.20
N GLN A 434 4.61 32.49 -3.14
CA GLN A 434 5.31 33.30 -2.15
C GLN A 434 6.73 33.68 -2.59
N MET A 435 7.25 33.09 -3.67
CA MET A 435 8.62 33.24 -4.18
C MET A 435 9.68 32.94 -3.11
N ASN A 436 9.45 31.91 -2.28
CA ASN A 436 10.42 31.51 -1.25
C ASN A 436 11.69 30.88 -1.84
N SER A 437 11.56 30.28 -3.02
CA SER A 437 12.57 29.45 -3.68
C SER A 437 12.68 29.67 -5.18
N THR A 438 11.67 30.32 -5.78
CA THR A 438 11.62 30.64 -7.22
C THR A 438 11.57 32.14 -7.43
N ASP A 439 12.04 32.61 -8.58
CA ASP A 439 11.91 34.01 -8.98
C ASP A 439 10.56 34.28 -9.66
N ARG A 440 10.23 35.57 -9.80
CA ARG A 440 8.97 36.02 -10.40
C ARG A 440 8.78 35.46 -11.81
N GLY A 441 9.83 35.48 -12.63
CA GLY A 441 9.79 34.99 -14.01
C GLY A 441 9.41 33.51 -14.09
N THR A 442 10.04 32.67 -13.25
CA THR A 442 9.71 31.24 -13.18
C THR A 442 8.28 31.03 -12.67
N MET A 443 7.83 31.75 -11.65
CA MET A 443 6.46 31.64 -11.13
C MET A 443 5.41 31.96 -12.22
N VAL A 444 5.59 33.06 -12.95
CA VAL A 444 4.68 33.47 -14.05
C VAL A 444 4.68 32.44 -15.18
N GLN A 445 5.87 32.00 -15.60
CA GLN A 445 6.00 30.98 -16.64
C GLN A 445 5.29 29.68 -16.24
N ARG A 446 5.50 29.19 -15.01
CA ARG A 446 4.86 27.97 -14.53
C ARG A 446 3.35 28.08 -14.45
N LEU A 447 2.82 29.25 -14.06
CA LEU A 447 1.38 29.50 -14.07
C LEU A 447 0.80 29.42 -15.48
N LEU A 448 1.45 30.08 -16.45
CA LEU A 448 1.04 30.03 -17.85
C LEU A 448 1.04 28.61 -18.41
N GLU A 449 2.05 27.80 -18.05
CA GLU A 449 2.21 26.44 -18.55
C GLU A 449 1.14 25.46 -18.09
N VAL A 450 0.47 25.71 -16.95
CA VAL A 450 -0.49 24.77 -16.36
C VAL A 450 -1.92 25.30 -16.24
N PHE A 451 -2.15 26.60 -16.46
CA PHE A 451 -3.44 27.22 -16.19
C PHE A 451 -4.60 26.51 -16.92
N SER A 452 -4.46 26.27 -18.22
CA SER A 452 -5.49 25.62 -19.05
C SER A 452 -5.83 24.21 -18.57
N GLU A 453 -4.82 23.43 -18.20
CA GLU A 453 -4.99 22.06 -17.74
C GLU A 453 -5.57 21.99 -16.32
N VAL A 454 -5.24 22.97 -15.46
CA VAL A 454 -5.88 23.11 -14.14
C VAL A 454 -7.33 23.55 -14.28
N GLU A 455 -7.65 24.46 -15.21
CA GLU A 455 -9.02 24.82 -15.54
C GLU A 455 -9.81 23.59 -16.00
N ALA A 456 -9.24 22.77 -16.89
CA ALA A 456 -9.86 21.52 -17.35
C ALA A 456 -10.09 20.53 -16.19
N LEU A 457 -9.09 20.37 -15.30
CA LEU A 457 -9.23 19.53 -14.10
C LEU A 457 -10.38 20.01 -13.21
N LEU A 458 -10.43 21.31 -12.92
CA LEU A 458 -11.46 21.90 -12.05
C LEU A 458 -12.85 21.84 -12.69
N ARG A 459 -12.94 21.98 -14.02
CA ARG A 459 -14.19 21.78 -14.77
C ARG A 459 -14.69 20.34 -14.66
N ALA A 460 -13.82 19.35 -14.88
CA ALA A 460 -14.17 17.94 -14.72
C ALA A 460 -14.55 17.60 -13.26
N ALA A 461 -13.81 18.13 -12.28
CA ALA A 461 -14.11 17.98 -10.86
C ALA A 461 -15.46 18.62 -10.48
N ALA A 462 -15.81 19.77 -11.08
CA ALA A 462 -17.12 20.39 -10.91
C ALA A 462 -18.24 19.51 -11.46
N THR A 463 -18.05 18.88 -12.63
CA THR A 463 -19.02 17.91 -13.18
C THR A 463 -19.20 16.71 -12.26
N ALA A 464 -18.11 16.13 -11.75
CA ALA A 464 -18.17 15.00 -10.82
C ALA A 464 -18.89 15.40 -9.51
N THR A 465 -18.57 16.57 -8.98
CA THR A 465 -19.20 17.10 -7.76
C THR A 465 -20.69 17.37 -7.99
N ARG A 466 -21.08 17.90 -9.15
CA ARG A 466 -22.50 18.05 -9.53
C ARG A 466 -23.23 16.71 -9.52
N ALA A 467 -22.67 15.69 -10.16
CA ALA A 467 -23.27 14.35 -10.18
C ALA A 467 -23.39 13.75 -8.75
N HIS A 468 -22.39 13.98 -7.90
CA HIS A 468 -22.43 13.59 -6.50
C HIS A 468 -23.54 14.34 -5.72
N LEU A 469 -23.65 15.66 -5.90
CA LEU A 469 -24.70 16.48 -5.29
C LEU A 469 -26.11 16.06 -5.73
N GLU A 470 -26.30 15.73 -7.01
CA GLU A 470 -27.55 15.17 -7.52
C GLU A 470 -27.87 13.83 -6.85
N GLN A 471 -26.88 12.96 -6.68
CA GLN A 471 -27.06 11.69 -5.98
C GLN A 471 -27.43 11.90 -4.49
N CYS A 472 -26.78 12.84 -3.83
CA CYS A 472 -27.09 13.19 -2.44
C CYS A 472 -28.50 13.76 -2.34
N SER A 473 -28.90 14.71 -3.18
CA SER A 473 -30.19 15.42 -3.08
C SER A 473 -31.43 14.64 -3.56
N ARG A 474 -31.26 13.59 -4.37
CA ARG A 474 -32.38 12.78 -4.91
C ARG A 474 -33.25 12.17 -3.81
N HIS A 475 -34.56 12.47 -3.86
CA HIS A 475 -35.57 11.92 -2.95
C HIS A 475 -35.27 12.21 -1.46
N ILE A 476 -34.72 13.38 -1.16
CA ILE A 476 -34.51 13.83 0.21
C ILE A 476 -35.57 14.84 0.61
N HIS A 477 -36.25 14.55 1.72
CA HIS A 477 -37.26 15.44 2.30
C HIS A 477 -36.78 16.13 3.59
N HIS A 478 -35.72 15.61 4.23
CA HIS A 478 -35.21 16.12 5.50
C HIS A 478 -33.72 16.45 5.45
N ALA A 479 -33.32 17.54 6.11
CA ALA A 479 -31.93 17.98 6.21
C ALA A 479 -30.99 16.89 6.76
N ASP A 480 -31.45 16.12 7.75
CA ASP A 480 -30.66 15.06 8.38
C ASP A 480 -30.36 13.90 7.44
N GLU A 481 -31.27 13.57 6.51
CA GLU A 481 -31.02 12.54 5.49
C GLU A 481 -29.91 12.97 4.53
N ALA A 482 -29.90 14.25 4.11
CA ALA A 482 -28.86 14.78 3.24
C ALA A 482 -27.49 14.75 3.91
N ARG A 483 -27.44 15.22 5.16
CA ARG A 483 -26.22 15.15 5.99
C ARG A 483 -25.78 13.71 6.21
N GLN A 484 -26.70 12.79 6.50
CA GLN A 484 -26.37 11.38 6.71
C GLN A 484 -25.78 10.74 5.44
N ARG A 485 -26.34 11.01 4.25
CA ARG A 485 -25.75 10.52 2.98
C ARG A 485 -24.38 11.12 2.72
N SER A 486 -24.20 12.42 2.99
CA SER A 486 -22.88 13.08 2.92
C SER A 486 -21.88 12.38 3.87
N ARG A 487 -22.25 12.16 5.14
CA ARG A 487 -21.44 11.45 6.16
C ARG A 487 -21.05 10.03 5.78
N GLN A 488 -21.89 9.32 5.02
CA GLN A 488 -21.60 7.95 4.57
C GLN A 488 -20.54 7.90 3.46
N THR A 489 -20.23 9.03 2.83
CA THR A 489 -19.18 9.10 1.82
C THR A 489 -17.80 9.02 2.49
N PRO A 490 -16.95 8.05 2.11
CA PRO A 490 -15.59 7.98 2.64
C PRO A 490 -14.82 9.27 2.36
N PHE A 491 -13.93 9.67 3.28
CA PHE A 491 -13.14 10.90 3.19
C PHE A 491 -12.49 11.12 1.81
N ASN A 492 -11.82 10.09 1.27
CA ASN A 492 -11.10 10.19 0.00
C ASN A 492 -12.02 10.42 -1.22
N ALA A 493 -13.30 10.05 -1.10
CA ALA A 493 -14.32 10.13 -2.14
C ALA A 493 -15.26 11.34 -1.98
N ASN A 494 -15.11 12.13 -0.91
CA ASN A 494 -15.95 13.29 -0.65
C ASN A 494 -15.65 14.41 -1.66
N CYS A 495 -16.43 14.45 -2.73
CA CYS A 495 -16.27 15.41 -3.83
C CYS A 495 -16.41 16.85 -3.34
N ASN A 496 -17.39 17.13 -2.46
CA ASN A 496 -17.67 18.48 -1.96
C ASN A 496 -16.45 19.10 -1.28
N MET A 497 -15.85 18.37 -0.34
CA MET A 497 -14.71 18.85 0.44
C MET A 497 -13.46 19.04 -0.41
N HIS A 498 -13.13 18.06 -1.26
CA HIS A 498 -11.90 18.12 -2.06
C HIS A 498 -12.01 19.08 -3.24
N PHE A 499 -13.20 19.26 -3.83
CA PHE A 499 -13.45 20.28 -4.84
C PHE A 499 -13.26 21.69 -4.29
N LEU A 500 -13.85 21.98 -3.12
CA LEU A 500 -13.66 23.28 -2.44
C LEU A 500 -12.19 23.51 -2.09
N SER A 501 -11.50 22.50 -1.54
CA SER A 501 -10.07 22.60 -1.23
C SER A 501 -9.26 22.91 -2.49
N ALA A 502 -9.49 22.19 -3.59
CA ALA A 502 -8.77 22.41 -4.85
C ALA A 502 -9.01 23.82 -5.41
N LEU A 503 -10.26 24.30 -5.41
CA LEU A 503 -10.58 25.66 -5.85
C LEU A 503 -9.89 26.72 -4.99
N LEU A 504 -9.97 26.60 -3.65
CA LEU A 504 -9.38 27.54 -2.71
C LEU A 504 -7.85 27.61 -2.87
N ILE A 505 -7.19 26.46 -3.06
CA ILE A 505 -5.74 26.43 -3.29
C ILE A 505 -5.38 27.09 -4.61
N PHE A 506 -6.10 26.79 -5.70
CA PHE A 506 -5.78 27.39 -6.99
C PHE A 506 -6.08 28.90 -7.01
N GLU A 507 -7.19 29.33 -6.40
CA GLU A 507 -7.51 30.74 -6.22
C GLU A 507 -6.39 31.47 -5.45
N TYR A 508 -5.92 30.88 -4.35
CA TYR A 508 -4.77 31.39 -3.62
C TYR A 508 -3.55 31.53 -4.52
N VAL A 509 -3.22 30.50 -5.32
CA VAL A 509 -2.06 30.55 -6.21
C VAL A 509 -2.17 31.75 -7.18
N ILE A 510 -3.33 31.94 -7.82
CA ILE A 510 -3.54 33.00 -8.81
C ILE A 510 -3.54 34.40 -8.16
N PHE A 511 -4.35 34.59 -7.12
CA PHE A 511 -4.52 35.90 -6.48
C PHE A 511 -3.27 36.31 -5.69
N HIS A 512 -2.62 35.37 -5.01
CA HIS A 512 -1.41 35.67 -4.25
C HIS A 512 -0.23 35.97 -5.19
N ALA A 513 -0.06 35.21 -6.28
CA ALA A 513 0.97 35.51 -7.28
C ALA A 513 0.80 36.91 -7.87
N ASN A 514 -0.43 37.30 -8.19
CA ASN A 514 -0.76 38.64 -8.67
C ASN A 514 -0.40 39.73 -7.63
N THR A 515 -0.81 39.53 -6.37
CA THR A 515 -0.50 40.46 -5.27
C THR A 515 1.01 40.60 -5.03
N GLN A 516 1.75 39.50 -5.04
CA GLN A 516 3.19 39.51 -4.78
C GLN A 516 3.98 40.17 -5.94
N ALA A 517 3.56 39.95 -7.18
CA ALA A 517 4.15 40.63 -8.33
C ALA A 517 4.00 42.17 -8.23
N GLY A 518 2.84 42.66 -7.76
CA GLY A 518 2.59 44.09 -7.56
C GLY A 518 3.44 44.75 -6.46
N ARG A 519 3.80 44.02 -5.39
CA ARG A 519 4.62 44.56 -4.29
C ARG A 519 6.05 44.85 -4.71
N LEU A 520 6.63 44.05 -5.60
CA LEU A 520 8.02 44.22 -6.06
C LEU A 520 8.21 45.51 -6.88
N LEU A 521 7.23 45.89 -7.72
CA LEU A 521 7.27 47.14 -8.49
C LEU A 521 7.20 48.38 -7.58
N SER A 522 6.37 48.34 -6.54
CA SER A 522 6.31 49.42 -5.54
C SER A 522 7.66 49.63 -4.82
N SER A 523 8.43 48.56 -4.61
CA SER A 523 9.80 48.63 -4.06
C SER A 523 10.82 49.14 -5.11
N MET A 524 10.70 48.68 -6.36
CA MET A 524 11.62 49.00 -7.47
C MET A 524 11.40 50.37 -8.13
N ALA A 525 10.31 51.09 -7.82
CA ALA A 525 10.07 52.46 -8.31
C ALA A 525 11.22 53.45 -8.00
N SER A 526 12.17 53.06 -7.15
CA SER A 526 13.37 53.82 -6.79
C SER A 526 14.65 53.49 -7.61
N GLN A 527 14.62 52.60 -8.62
CA GLN A 527 15.81 52.26 -9.45
C GLN A 527 15.53 52.26 -10.98
N PRO A 528 16.39 52.89 -11.82
CA PRO A 528 16.04 53.25 -13.21
C PRO A 528 16.63 52.31 -14.29
N THR A 529 16.54 50.99 -14.17
CA THR A 529 16.84 50.08 -15.29
C THR A 529 15.57 49.81 -16.09
N THR A 530 15.43 50.42 -17.27
CA THR A 530 14.23 50.37 -18.13
C THR A 530 13.81 48.94 -18.51
N SER A 531 14.74 48.06 -18.87
CA SER A 531 14.39 46.70 -19.32
C SER A 531 13.75 45.83 -18.23
N VAL A 532 14.22 45.92 -16.99
CA VAL A 532 13.69 45.15 -15.85
C VAL A 532 12.26 45.59 -15.50
N ARG A 533 11.97 46.87 -15.72
CA ARG A 533 10.63 47.44 -15.51
C ARG A 533 9.65 46.95 -16.58
N ASP A 534 10.06 46.93 -17.85
CA ASP A 534 9.21 46.44 -18.95
C ASP A 534 8.80 44.97 -18.73
N ASP A 535 9.75 44.10 -18.31
CA ASP A 535 9.46 42.70 -17.99
C ASP A 535 8.52 42.57 -16.78
N ALA A 536 8.70 43.40 -15.75
CA ALA A 536 7.83 43.41 -14.58
C ALA A 536 6.39 43.85 -14.88
N GLU A 537 6.23 44.88 -15.71
CA GLU A 537 4.92 45.34 -16.15
C GLU A 537 4.22 44.28 -17.02
N LYS A 538 4.96 43.59 -17.89
CA LYS A 538 4.45 42.47 -18.69
C LYS A 538 4.02 41.27 -17.84
N ASP A 539 4.83 40.89 -16.85
CA ASP A 539 4.52 39.82 -15.90
C ASP A 539 3.24 40.13 -15.12
N MET A 540 3.09 41.37 -14.62
CA MET A 540 1.87 41.81 -13.93
C MET A 540 0.63 41.79 -14.83
N ALA A 541 0.74 42.31 -16.05
CA ALA A 541 -0.37 42.31 -17.00
C ALA A 541 -0.82 40.87 -17.33
N THR A 542 0.15 39.95 -17.40
CA THR A 542 -0.09 38.53 -17.63
C THR A 542 -0.81 37.88 -16.45
N LEU A 543 -0.34 38.12 -15.22
CA LEU A 543 -1.01 37.62 -14.01
C LEU A 543 -2.40 38.23 -13.80
N ALA A 544 -2.61 39.49 -14.20
CA ALA A 544 -3.94 40.11 -14.21
C ALA A 544 -4.86 39.41 -15.22
N GLY A 545 -4.36 39.13 -16.42
CA GLY A 545 -5.11 38.36 -17.42
C GLY A 545 -5.50 36.96 -16.93
N LEU A 546 -4.60 36.24 -16.24
CA LEU A 546 -4.91 34.93 -15.66
C LEU A 546 -5.93 35.02 -14.51
N LYS A 547 -5.86 36.09 -13.71
CA LYS A 547 -6.85 36.36 -12.66
C LYS A 547 -8.24 36.59 -13.26
N ASP A 548 -8.33 37.40 -14.31
CA ASP A 548 -9.58 37.68 -15.01
C ASP A 548 -10.15 36.41 -15.67
N GLN A 549 -9.31 35.62 -16.33
CA GLN A 549 -9.71 34.31 -16.91
C GLN A 549 -10.22 33.34 -15.84
N TYR A 550 -9.61 33.30 -14.65
CA TYR A 550 -10.10 32.48 -13.56
C TYR A 550 -11.49 32.93 -13.07
N CYS A 551 -11.70 34.23 -12.92
CA CYS A 551 -13.00 34.78 -12.56
C CYS A 551 -14.07 34.49 -13.63
N GLU A 552 -13.73 34.61 -14.92
CA GLU A 552 -14.59 34.22 -16.03
C GLU A 552 -14.93 32.73 -15.99
N PHE A 553 -13.94 31.86 -15.76
CA PHE A 553 -14.14 30.41 -15.59
C PHE A 553 -15.15 30.08 -14.49
N LEU A 554 -15.07 30.75 -13.33
CA LEU A 554 -16.02 30.51 -12.23
C LEU A 554 -17.46 30.90 -12.57
N GLY A 555 -17.64 31.89 -13.47
CA GLY A 555 -18.92 32.35 -13.98
C GLY A 555 -19.40 31.64 -15.25
N ALA A 556 -18.54 30.86 -15.90
CA ALA A 556 -18.86 30.16 -17.13
C ALA A 556 -19.54 28.80 -16.87
N PRO A 557 -20.44 28.35 -17.76
CA PRO A 557 -21.00 27.00 -17.69
C PRO A 557 -19.89 25.93 -17.71
N ILE A 558 -20.09 24.85 -16.93
CA ILE A 558 -19.16 23.72 -16.87
C ILE A 558 -19.03 23.05 -18.23
N SER A 559 -20.11 22.93 -18.98
CA SER A 559 -20.11 22.42 -20.36
C SER A 559 -21.25 23.04 -21.16
N GLU A 560 -21.24 22.87 -22.48
CA GLU A 560 -22.34 23.34 -23.34
C GLU A 560 -23.70 22.74 -22.96
N SER A 561 -23.71 21.53 -22.40
CA SER A 561 -24.92 20.82 -21.98
C SER A 561 -25.34 21.12 -20.53
N VAL A 562 -24.48 21.76 -19.73
CA VAL A 562 -24.68 21.97 -18.30
C VAL A 562 -24.55 23.45 -17.97
N ALA A 563 -25.68 24.10 -17.71
CA ALA A 563 -25.74 25.53 -17.36
C ALA A 563 -25.18 25.85 -15.96
N ASP A 564 -24.93 24.84 -15.12
CA ASP A 564 -24.26 25.05 -13.83
C ASP A 564 -22.83 25.54 -14.06
N THR A 565 -22.42 26.54 -13.27
CA THR A 565 -21.05 27.06 -13.25
C THR A 565 -20.31 26.48 -12.05
N PRO A 566 -18.96 26.52 -12.01
CA PRO A 566 -18.22 26.12 -10.82
C PRO A 566 -18.72 26.82 -9.55
N MET A 567 -19.07 28.11 -9.63
CA MET A 567 -19.60 28.85 -8.49
C MET A 567 -21.04 28.41 -8.10
N HIS A 568 -21.87 27.98 -9.07
CA HIS A 568 -23.16 27.35 -8.75
C HIS A 568 -22.97 26.05 -7.96
N ILE A 569 -21.95 25.25 -8.29
CA ILE A 569 -21.62 24.02 -7.55
C ILE A 569 -21.16 24.36 -6.13
N VAL A 570 -20.26 25.34 -5.97
CA VAL A 570 -19.84 25.84 -4.64
C VAL A 570 -21.06 26.24 -3.80
N ARG A 571 -21.98 27.03 -4.36
CA ARG A 571 -23.21 27.44 -3.64
C ARG A 571 -24.06 26.25 -3.24
N ARG A 572 -24.29 25.28 -4.14
CA ARG A 572 -25.09 24.06 -3.84
C ARG A 572 -24.49 23.16 -2.76
N ILE A 573 -23.19 23.20 -2.52
CA ILE A 573 -22.58 22.47 -1.40
C ILE A 573 -23.07 23.05 -0.05
N PHE A 574 -23.20 24.37 0.05
CA PHE A 574 -23.67 25.07 1.25
C PHE A 574 -25.20 25.23 1.30
N GLU A 575 -25.85 25.25 0.14
CA GLU A 575 -27.28 25.49 -0.04
C GLU A 575 -27.90 24.37 -0.89
N CYS A 576 -27.74 23.11 -0.44
CA CYS A 576 -28.31 21.97 -1.17
C CYS A 576 -29.83 22.01 -1.07
N PRO A 577 -30.57 22.07 -2.20
CA PRO A 577 -32.02 22.12 -2.16
C PRO A 577 -32.57 20.78 -1.66
N LEU A 578 -33.50 20.83 -0.69
CA LEU A 578 -34.31 19.67 -0.32
C LEU A 578 -35.40 19.48 -1.39
N SER A 579 -35.68 18.21 -1.74
CA SER A 579 -36.73 17.91 -2.72
C SER A 579 -38.09 18.27 -2.13
N GLY A 580 -38.61 19.44 -2.51
CA GLY A 580 -40.02 19.80 -2.42
C GLY A 580 -40.27 21.27 -2.06
N PRO A 581 -40.86 22.06 -2.98
CA PRO A 581 -42.01 22.86 -2.66
C PRO A 581 -43.26 22.02 -2.93
N VAL A 582 -44.20 22.02 -1.98
CA VAL A 582 -45.61 21.73 -2.29
C VAL A 582 -45.97 22.59 -3.50
N ALA A 583 -46.50 21.99 -4.56
CA ALA A 583 -46.96 22.74 -5.73
C ALA A 583 -47.81 23.93 -5.27
N GLY A 584 -47.34 25.17 -5.48
CA GLY A 584 -48.04 26.40 -5.12
C GLY A 584 -47.42 27.30 -4.04
N SER A 585 -46.27 26.97 -3.44
CA SER A 585 -45.57 27.88 -2.51
C SER A 585 -44.63 28.85 -3.23
N ALA A 586 -44.73 30.15 -2.93
CA ALA A 586 -43.78 31.19 -3.38
C ALA A 586 -42.55 31.31 -2.46
N ALA A 587 -42.46 30.51 -1.40
CA ALA A 587 -41.30 30.51 -0.51
C ALA A 587 -40.10 29.86 -1.20
N ALA A 588 -38.89 30.38 -0.94
CA ALA A 588 -37.65 29.78 -1.39
C ALA A 588 -37.57 28.31 -0.90
N PRO A 589 -37.04 27.38 -1.72
CA PRO A 589 -36.89 25.99 -1.31
C PRO A 589 -36.01 25.91 -0.05
N SER A 590 -36.38 25.06 0.91
CA SER A 590 -35.53 24.82 2.07
C SER A 590 -34.20 24.21 1.63
N THR A 591 -33.09 24.78 2.08
CA THR A 591 -31.74 24.32 1.76
C THR A 591 -31.04 23.76 2.99
N VAL A 592 -30.01 22.94 2.77
CA VAL A 592 -29.15 22.37 3.81
C VAL A 592 -27.69 22.45 3.40
N ALA A 593 -26.80 22.78 4.33
CA ALA A 593 -25.37 22.66 4.12
C ALA A 593 -24.95 21.18 4.20
N LEU A 594 -24.24 20.69 3.18
CA LEU A 594 -23.74 19.32 3.13
C LEU A 594 -22.39 19.13 3.83
N LEU A 595 -21.70 20.23 4.10
CA LEU A 595 -20.50 20.27 4.92
C LEU A 595 -20.86 20.45 6.39
N GLU A 596 -20.11 19.75 7.23
CA GLU A 596 -20.21 19.86 8.67
C GLU A 596 -19.03 20.66 9.23
N LYS A 597 -19.11 21.02 10.50
CA LYS A 597 -18.01 21.66 11.23
C LYS A 597 -16.68 20.93 11.06
N ARG A 598 -16.67 19.60 11.10
CA ARG A 598 -15.46 18.78 10.90
C ARG A 598 -14.85 18.96 9.50
N ASP A 599 -15.68 19.11 8.47
CA ASP A 599 -15.22 19.24 7.08
C ASP A 599 -14.69 20.66 6.86
N ALA A 600 -15.37 21.67 7.40
CA ALA A 600 -14.87 23.05 7.40
C ALA A 600 -13.52 23.15 8.12
N VAL A 601 -13.37 22.53 9.29
CA VAL A 601 -12.10 22.47 10.02
C VAL A 601 -11.02 21.73 9.22
N GLU A 602 -11.33 20.60 8.59
CA GLU A 602 -10.38 19.88 7.73
C GLU A 602 -9.89 20.75 6.56
N ILE A 603 -10.80 21.43 5.84
CA ILE A 603 -10.41 22.31 4.74
C ILE A 603 -9.51 23.43 5.29
N THR A 604 -9.99 24.18 6.27
CA THR A 604 -9.29 25.36 6.82
C THR A 604 -7.91 25.02 7.42
N THR A 605 -7.74 23.85 8.02
CA THR A 605 -6.46 23.42 8.64
C THR A 605 -5.43 22.93 7.65
N THR A 606 -5.85 22.55 6.45
CA THR A 606 -4.97 21.91 5.47
C THR A 606 -4.62 22.75 4.25
N LEU A 607 -5.23 23.93 4.11
CA LEU A 607 -4.83 24.91 3.11
C LEU A 607 -3.37 25.36 3.36
N PRO A 608 -2.57 25.59 2.31
CA PRO A 608 -1.19 26.07 2.45
C PRO A 608 -1.09 27.55 2.86
N PHE A 609 -2.24 28.18 3.17
CA PHE A 609 -2.39 29.57 3.56
C PHE A 609 -3.49 29.68 4.61
N ALA A 610 -3.40 30.70 5.47
CA ALA A 610 -4.52 31.04 6.33
C ALA A 610 -5.65 31.62 5.48
N LEU A 611 -6.89 31.21 5.75
CA LEU A 611 -8.11 31.91 5.30
C LEU A 611 -8.16 33.26 6.03
N SER A 612 -7.30 34.17 5.60
CA SER A 612 -7.26 35.53 6.09
C SER A 612 -8.20 36.36 5.22
N LEU A 613 -8.70 37.45 5.79
CA LEU A 613 -9.14 38.64 5.06
C LEU A 613 -7.93 39.25 4.32
N VAL A 614 -7.28 38.44 3.45
CA VAL A 614 -6.17 38.83 2.58
C VAL A 614 -6.63 40.04 1.79
N MET A 615 -5.73 40.98 1.48
CA MET A 615 -6.09 42.25 0.83
C MET A 615 -6.88 42.14 -0.49
N ASP A 616 -6.95 40.94 -1.07
CA ASP A 616 -7.66 40.61 -2.30
C ASP A 616 -8.14 39.13 -2.21
N PRO A 617 -9.21 38.84 -1.44
CA PRO A 617 -9.76 37.49 -1.43
C PRO A 617 -10.43 37.24 -2.78
N GLY A 618 -10.22 36.06 -3.35
CA GLY A 618 -10.99 35.67 -4.52
C GLY A 618 -12.45 35.32 -4.18
N PRO A 619 -13.32 35.23 -5.19
CA PRO A 619 -14.75 35.02 -5.01
C PRO A 619 -15.11 33.69 -4.31
N VAL A 620 -14.31 32.64 -4.48
CA VAL A 620 -14.55 31.36 -3.79
C VAL A 620 -14.19 31.49 -2.31
N ASN A 621 -13.04 32.08 -1.99
CA ASN A 621 -12.59 32.30 -0.63
C ASN A 621 -13.51 33.23 0.16
N GLU A 622 -13.98 34.32 -0.46
CA GLU A 622 -14.94 35.24 0.16
C GLU A 622 -16.23 34.50 0.56
N PHE A 623 -16.85 33.79 -0.38
CA PHE A 623 -18.07 33.02 -0.13
C PHE A 623 -17.85 31.88 0.87
N PHE A 624 -16.76 31.12 0.72
CA PHE A 624 -16.43 30.02 1.61
C PHE A 624 -16.22 30.49 3.04
N THR A 625 -15.48 31.59 3.24
CA THR A 625 -15.20 32.15 4.56
C THR A 625 -16.50 32.59 5.25
N GLU A 626 -17.38 33.30 4.54
CA GLU A 626 -18.69 33.71 5.07
C GLU A 626 -19.52 32.49 5.51
N ARG A 627 -19.65 31.49 4.64
CA ARG A 627 -20.47 30.29 4.91
C ARG A 627 -19.86 29.38 5.96
N CYS A 628 -18.55 29.22 6.00
CA CYS A 628 -17.88 28.45 7.04
C CYS A 628 -18.05 29.09 8.41
N MET A 629 -17.99 30.42 8.52
CA MET A 629 -18.31 31.10 9.79
C MET A 629 -19.74 30.80 10.23
N SER A 630 -20.72 30.79 9.31
CA SER A 630 -22.10 30.40 9.64
C SER A 630 -22.20 28.96 10.16
N ILE A 631 -21.50 27.99 9.55
CA ILE A 631 -21.46 26.59 10.03
C ILE A 631 -20.82 26.50 11.41
N MET A 632 -19.70 27.20 11.63
CA MET A 632 -18.97 27.16 12.89
C MET A 632 -19.77 27.74 14.07
N VAL A 633 -20.62 28.73 13.80
CA VAL A 633 -21.49 29.40 14.79
C VAL A 633 -22.83 28.69 14.96
N GLY A 634 -23.46 28.20 13.87
CA GLY A 634 -24.79 27.57 13.93
C GLY A 634 -24.85 26.31 14.80
N ASP A 635 -23.79 25.49 14.80
CA ASP A 635 -23.68 24.33 15.71
C ASP A 635 -23.59 24.72 17.20
N ALA A 636 -23.27 25.99 17.52
CA ALA A 636 -23.28 26.47 18.90
C ALA A 636 -24.69 26.83 19.40
N GLU A 637 -25.63 27.13 18.49
CA GLU A 637 -27.03 27.42 18.83
C GLU A 637 -27.83 26.13 19.06
N ASP A 638 -27.53 25.03 18.34
CA ASP A 638 -28.15 23.71 18.56
C ASP A 638 -27.69 23.00 19.86
N ALA A 639 -26.66 23.54 20.54
CA ALA A 639 -26.15 23.02 21.82
C ALA A 639 -26.78 23.68 23.06
N HIS A 640 -27.65 24.68 22.86
CA HIS A 640 -28.42 25.37 23.89
C HIS A 640 -29.90 25.01 23.81
#